data_AF-A0AAW0X0R8-F1
#
_entry.id   AF-A0AAW0X0R8-F1
#
_cell.length_a   1.000
_cell.length_b   1.000
_cell.length_c   1.000
_cell.angle_alpha   90.00
_cell.angle_beta   90.00
_cell.angle_gamma   90.00
#
_symmetry.space_group_name_H-M   'P 1'
#
loop_
_entity.id
_entity.type
_entity.pdbx_description
1 polymer ?
#
loop_
_entity_poly.entity_id
_entity_poly.type
_entity_poly.pdbx_seq_one_letter_code
_entity_poly.pdbx_strand_id
1 'polypeptide(L)'
;GLCENIKLCEQLCFNLHDGTFECTCHQGYNLEPDGYSCTRLNYTKLDSSILYEKEASFVAVLDDNDYQSDASYQGGDGPHVARFRSSLGHRDSNNIDYNQLIDRADILNYDKYKTEREIVLESLGGEEETGPETFLELDLQDTFHPHTSPGPNLEQKVPSEVPNLQATESLTTLCQLECGPGRCHLDAQAGVPRCMCPLGRAGRYCHPGAQVETARFHGSSWVGFAPLREAYRDVQLTLEFKPETPDGVLLVSGENDDLSGDFMAAVLVESFVEFRWDCGSGAGSVRSPEVVHMDEWNRLTVYRHRWDVWLQLNDGHHIQGRSEGLFSRITFREPLYVGGSNNLTSLAPRLGVTTGLQGCVRRLQVNDHVYRFRKSDPLREPNLSSDYAALDGWGITECIGDACSEVECQHGGKCVASTQDTKNLSTVTTPTPPPFFAPPPPAPVCLCPLGYSGDFCEKQLNLEVPSFNGSSHLMFPALGGSVLSWLELEVVFRAASTDGVLLYESHRSDGTGDFIALTLSQAHVLFTIDLGSGILTLRSVYPIRPGIWHSARVSRTGRWAWLYVDDQPVVSGLTPGGFTMLSLSHPLYLGGIPPTSTSQPVLPASQAFTGCIQKLSLNGRPIHLVSGAVSGSNVDSCNHPCSQRPCDNGGICEPHGPSYTCRCPLGFKDEHCRSRVVTQAATPSFSGRSFLKYADTEIMKRVSGDKLHLWLRFRSLTPDGLLVWAGEDDDDGENKEVMLPPLGDSLSLELQDGRLVLRYNLGSGFAQLLYNSSKRLDDGQWHTVRIYRYEREGHLSVDDDEENVVVSPGDLVQLNVDSALYIGGRETFRGSHSGYMAPGLTGCVADLTLATDYHVDLITQATAGQNIDYC
;
A
#
# COMPACT_ATOMS: atom_id res chain seq x y z
N GLY A 1 -32.02 -22.54 -8.88
CA GLY A 1 -33.36 -22.81 -8.31
C GLY A 1 -33.32 -22.45 -6.85
N LEU A 2 -34.41 -21.97 -6.25
CA LEU A 2 -34.43 -21.60 -4.83
C LEU A 2 -35.05 -22.73 -4.01
N CYS A 3 -34.51 -23.00 -2.82
CA CYS A 3 -34.92 -24.05 -1.87
C CYS A 3 -36.43 -24.07 -1.58
N GLU A 4 -37.09 -22.92 -1.71
CA GLU A 4 -38.53 -22.77 -1.41
C GLU A 4 -39.45 -23.35 -2.50
N ASN A 5 -38.94 -23.59 -3.71
CA ASN A 5 -39.79 -23.99 -4.84
C ASN A 5 -39.73 -25.48 -5.20
N ILE A 6 -38.74 -26.25 -4.71
CA ILE A 6 -38.63 -27.68 -5.02
C ILE A 6 -37.92 -28.41 -3.85
N LYS A 7 -38.55 -29.46 -3.29
CA LYS A 7 -37.94 -30.36 -2.29
C LYS A 7 -36.92 -31.31 -2.94
N LEU A 8 -35.78 -30.79 -3.37
CA LEU A 8 -34.70 -31.57 -3.98
C LEU A 8 -33.68 -32.09 -2.96
N CYS A 9 -33.39 -31.37 -1.87
CA CYS A 9 -32.50 -31.85 -0.81
C CYS A 9 -33.22 -32.76 0.18
N GLU A 10 -32.60 -33.88 0.57
CA GLU A 10 -33.20 -34.82 1.51
C GLU A 10 -33.32 -34.24 2.93
N GLN A 11 -32.37 -33.39 3.36
CA GLN A 11 -32.35 -32.85 4.73
C GLN A 11 -32.29 -31.31 4.77
N LEU A 12 -31.13 -30.71 4.47
CA LEU A 12 -30.91 -29.27 4.57
C LEU A 12 -30.65 -28.68 3.18
N CYS A 13 -31.16 -27.47 2.93
CA CYS A 13 -31.02 -26.74 1.67
C CYS A 13 -30.70 -25.27 1.96
N PHE A 14 -29.69 -24.71 1.28
CA PHE A 14 -29.30 -23.31 1.40
C PHE A 14 -29.31 -22.61 0.04
N ASN A 15 -29.94 -21.42 -0.01
CA ASN A 15 -29.92 -20.58 -1.20
C ASN A 15 -28.60 -19.80 -1.27
N LEU A 16 -27.99 -19.78 -2.45
CA LEU A 16 -26.79 -19.00 -2.74
C LEU A 16 -27.18 -17.68 -3.43
N HIS A 17 -26.31 -16.67 -3.31
CA HIS A 17 -26.57 -15.29 -3.77
C HIS A 17 -26.71 -15.14 -5.29
N ASP A 18 -26.36 -16.18 -6.06
CA ASP A 18 -26.44 -16.25 -7.52
C ASP A 18 -27.75 -16.90 -8.03
N GLY A 19 -28.69 -17.21 -7.14
CA GLY A 19 -29.97 -17.84 -7.48
C GLY A 19 -29.91 -19.37 -7.63
N THR A 20 -28.81 -19.99 -7.17
CA THR A 20 -28.65 -21.44 -7.04
C THR A 20 -28.83 -21.91 -5.59
N PHE A 21 -28.76 -23.23 -5.34
CA PHE A 21 -28.90 -23.80 -4.00
C PHE A 21 -27.95 -24.97 -3.78
N GLU A 22 -27.59 -25.23 -2.53
CA GLU A 22 -26.75 -26.35 -2.10
C GLU A 22 -27.44 -27.18 -1.02
N CYS A 23 -27.26 -28.50 -1.07
CA CYS A 23 -27.80 -29.43 -0.07
C CYS A 23 -26.75 -29.86 0.94
N THR A 24 -27.16 -30.06 2.19
CA THR A 24 -26.30 -30.69 3.21
C THR A 24 -27.09 -31.65 4.09
N CYS A 25 -26.37 -32.39 4.95
CA CYS A 25 -26.94 -33.37 5.86
C CYS A 25 -26.74 -32.95 7.32
N HIS A 26 -27.65 -33.36 8.18
CA HIS A 26 -27.52 -33.22 9.62
C HIS A 26 -26.38 -34.12 10.15
N GLN A 27 -25.83 -33.72 11.30
CA GLN A 27 -24.72 -34.42 11.94
C GLN A 27 -25.04 -35.92 12.15
N GLY A 28 -24.12 -36.79 11.72
CA GLY A 28 -24.31 -38.25 11.73
C GLY A 28 -24.75 -38.85 10.39
N TYR A 29 -24.84 -38.02 9.34
CA TYR A 29 -25.11 -38.42 7.95
C TYR A 29 -24.07 -37.80 7.02
N ASN A 30 -23.71 -38.48 5.92
CA ASN A 30 -22.89 -37.93 4.84
C ASN A 30 -23.76 -37.64 3.61
N LEU A 31 -23.45 -36.54 2.92
CA LEU A 31 -24.05 -36.22 1.63
C LEU A 31 -23.52 -37.19 0.59
N GLU A 32 -24.43 -37.83 -0.14
CA GLU A 32 -24.09 -38.73 -1.22
C GLU A 32 -23.55 -37.95 -2.44
N PRO A 33 -22.80 -38.60 -3.34
CA PRO A 33 -22.22 -37.96 -4.52
C PRO A 33 -23.26 -37.42 -5.51
N ASP A 34 -24.53 -37.80 -5.37
CA ASP A 34 -25.63 -37.23 -6.16
C ASP A 34 -25.91 -35.77 -5.79
N GLY A 35 -25.39 -35.28 -4.66
CA GLY A 35 -25.49 -33.89 -4.21
C GLY A 35 -26.83 -33.55 -3.56
N TYR A 36 -27.71 -34.54 -3.33
CA TYR A 36 -29.08 -34.32 -2.82
C TYR A 36 -29.46 -35.23 -1.66
N SER A 37 -28.91 -36.45 -1.60
CA SER A 37 -29.31 -37.51 -0.66
C SER A 37 -28.34 -37.65 0.53
N CYS A 38 -28.82 -38.13 1.68
CA CYS A 38 -28.07 -38.21 2.94
C CYS A 38 -28.08 -39.61 3.53
N THR A 39 -26.91 -40.25 3.69
CA THR A 39 -26.80 -41.60 4.28
C THR A 39 -26.20 -41.59 5.68
N ARG A 40 -26.72 -42.45 6.56
CA ARG A 40 -26.36 -42.47 7.99
C ARG A 40 -25.00 -43.12 8.21
N LEU A 41 -24.15 -42.46 8.99
CA LEU A 41 -22.85 -43.00 9.41
C LEU A 41 -23.04 -44.15 10.41
N ASN A 42 -22.61 -45.35 10.03
CA ASN A 42 -22.77 -46.56 10.84
C ASN A 42 -21.55 -46.77 11.76
N TYR A 43 -21.69 -46.38 13.02
CA TYR A 43 -20.66 -46.61 14.03
C TYR A 43 -20.81 -47.99 14.67
N THR A 44 -19.98 -48.97 14.29
CA THR A 44 -19.65 -50.11 15.17
C THR A 44 -18.28 -50.73 14.90
N LYS A 45 -17.51 -50.87 16.01
CA LYS A 45 -16.27 -51.62 16.32
C LYS A 45 -14.92 -51.02 15.89
N LEU A 46 -14.23 -50.30 16.79
CA LEU A 46 -13.23 -50.73 17.83
C LEU A 46 -11.93 -51.24 17.17
N ASP A 47 -10.73 -50.73 17.45
CA ASP A 47 -10.06 -50.35 18.72
C ASP A 47 -8.83 -49.48 18.34
N SER A 48 -8.25 -48.57 19.12
CA SER A 48 -8.47 -48.11 20.50
C SER A 48 -7.66 -46.81 20.69
N SER A 49 -8.34 -45.77 21.21
CA SER A 49 -7.83 -44.69 22.09
C SER A 49 -6.59 -43.90 21.63
N ILE A 50 -6.69 -42.73 20.98
CA ILE A 50 -7.29 -41.41 21.34
C ILE A 50 -6.52 -40.67 22.46
N LEU A 51 -6.03 -39.46 22.13
CA LEU A 51 -6.36 -38.13 22.71
C LEU A 51 -5.36 -37.10 22.15
N TYR A 52 -5.81 -36.14 21.31
CA TYR A 52 -6.20 -34.75 21.65
C TYR A 52 -5.10 -34.03 22.48
N GLU A 53 -4.68 -32.78 22.21
CA GLU A 53 -5.45 -31.59 21.86
C GLU A 53 -4.49 -30.41 21.52
N LYS A 54 -5.02 -29.39 20.84
CA LYS A 54 -4.80 -27.93 20.97
C LYS A 54 -3.43 -27.30 21.30
N GLU A 55 -3.18 -26.21 20.54
CA GLU A 55 -2.54 -24.94 20.92
C GLU A 55 -1.15 -24.98 21.59
N ALA A 56 -0.12 -24.55 20.86
CA ALA A 56 0.66 -23.33 21.14
C ALA A 56 2.04 -23.35 20.45
N SER A 57 2.46 -22.17 19.97
CA SER A 57 3.82 -21.60 20.01
C SER A 57 5.04 -22.52 19.84
N PHE A 58 5.85 -22.27 18.81
CA PHE A 58 7.21 -22.82 18.73
C PHE A 58 8.26 -21.79 19.16
N VAL A 59 8.84 -22.01 20.35
CA VAL A 59 10.22 -21.66 20.68
C VAL A 59 11.03 -22.93 20.48
N ALA A 60 12.04 -22.87 19.61
CA ALA A 60 12.96 -23.98 19.36
C ALA A 60 13.99 -24.06 20.48
N VAL A 61 14.06 -25.22 21.15
CA VAL A 61 15.23 -25.66 21.91
C VAL A 61 15.69 -26.98 21.29
N LEU A 62 16.95 -26.96 20.84
CA LEU A 62 17.72 -28.06 20.28
C LEU A 62 18.08 -29.06 21.38
N ASP A 63 18.04 -30.35 21.06
CA ASP A 63 18.71 -31.40 21.84
C ASP A 63 19.64 -32.21 20.93
N ASP A 64 20.91 -32.20 21.32
CA ASP A 64 22.03 -33.00 20.81
C ASP A 64 22.01 -34.43 21.39
N ASN A 65 22.40 -35.44 20.61
CA ASN A 65 23.68 -36.16 20.79
C ASN A 65 23.70 -37.56 20.13
N ASP A 66 24.82 -37.80 19.41
CA ASP A 66 25.72 -38.99 19.43
C ASP A 66 26.29 -39.21 18.00
N TYR A 67 27.59 -39.42 17.71
CA TYR A 67 28.82 -39.66 18.48
C TYR A 67 30.07 -39.45 17.55
N GLN A 68 31.16 -38.88 18.11
CA GLN A 68 32.63 -39.06 17.87
C GLN A 68 33.21 -39.18 16.43
N SER A 69 34.34 -38.57 16.03
CA SER A 69 35.68 -38.26 16.59
C SER A 69 36.37 -37.28 15.59
N ASP A 70 37.35 -36.42 15.85
CA ASP A 70 38.69 -36.65 16.43
C ASP A 70 39.42 -35.30 16.67
N ALA A 71 40.49 -35.33 17.45
CA ALA A 71 41.13 -34.23 18.18
C ALA A 71 41.98 -33.18 17.39
N SER A 72 42.14 -31.96 17.93
CA SER A 72 43.43 -31.40 18.44
C SER A 72 43.47 -29.89 18.77
N TYR A 73 43.95 -29.59 19.99
CA TYR A 73 44.89 -28.51 20.43
C TYR A 73 44.46 -27.06 20.80
N GLN A 74 44.70 -26.76 22.11
CA GLN A 74 45.18 -25.52 22.79
C GLN A 74 44.28 -24.24 22.80
N GLY A 75 44.01 -23.53 23.90
CA GLY A 75 44.40 -23.58 25.32
C GLY A 75 44.26 -22.20 26.00
N GLY A 76 43.71 -22.17 27.24
CA GLY A 76 43.80 -21.10 28.28
C GLY A 76 42.89 -19.85 28.11
N ASP A 77 42.34 -19.19 29.13
CA ASP A 77 42.21 -19.33 30.59
C ASP A 77 41.16 -18.29 31.04
N GLY A 78 40.31 -18.57 32.06
CA GLY A 78 39.20 -17.72 32.55
C GLY A 78 39.60 -16.61 33.55
N PRO A 79 38.82 -16.34 34.63
CA PRO A 79 37.37 -16.22 34.82
C PRO A 79 36.97 -14.97 35.68
N HIS A 80 35.68 -14.77 36.03
CA HIS A 80 35.11 -14.19 37.30
C HIS A 80 33.59 -13.87 37.08
N VAL A 81 32.59 -14.60 37.60
CA VAL A 81 31.98 -14.62 38.97
C VAL A 81 31.41 -13.23 39.38
N ALA A 82 30.11 -13.01 39.60
CA ALA A 82 29.32 -13.57 40.72
C ALA A 82 27.78 -13.53 40.56
N ARG A 83 27.15 -14.50 41.25
CA ARG A 83 25.73 -14.64 41.61
C ARG A 83 25.29 -13.62 42.66
N PHE A 84 23.97 -13.34 42.75
CA PHE A 84 23.20 -13.48 44.01
C PHE A 84 21.71 -13.78 43.75
N ARG A 85 21.16 -14.66 44.61
CA ARG A 85 19.79 -15.21 44.72
C ARG A 85 19.08 -14.59 45.92
N SER A 86 17.73 -14.52 45.88
CA SER A 86 16.77 -14.99 46.92
C SER A 86 15.35 -14.48 46.56
N SER A 87 14.35 -15.30 46.22
CA SER A 87 13.46 -16.12 47.10
C SER A 87 12.65 -15.24 48.07
N LEU A 88 11.33 -15.31 48.28
CA LEU A 88 10.38 -16.43 48.41
C LEU A 88 8.96 -15.81 48.61
N GLY A 89 7.88 -16.51 48.27
CA GLY A 89 6.54 -16.14 48.76
C GLY A 89 5.36 -16.76 48.01
N HIS A 90 5.14 -18.05 48.19
CA HIS A 90 4.03 -18.86 47.66
C HIS A 90 2.86 -18.90 48.66
N ARG A 91 1.60 -18.86 48.20
CA ARG A 91 0.41 -19.60 48.71
C ARG A 91 -0.88 -19.03 48.10
N ASP A 92 -1.58 -19.82 47.27
CA ASP A 92 -2.83 -20.56 47.57
C ASP A 92 -4.07 -19.70 47.21
N SER A 93 -5.13 -20.13 46.54
CA SER A 93 -5.51 -21.38 45.87
C SER A 93 -6.87 -21.13 45.17
N ASN A 94 -7.21 -22.03 44.25
CA ASN A 94 -8.58 -22.40 43.79
C ASN A 94 -9.19 -21.67 42.59
N ASN A 95 -8.90 -22.28 41.45
CA ASN A 95 -9.70 -22.33 40.23
C ASN A 95 -10.90 -23.29 40.45
N ILE A 96 -12.13 -22.86 40.11
CA ILE A 96 -13.29 -23.74 39.90
C ILE A 96 -13.92 -23.37 38.56
N ASP A 97 -13.65 -24.26 37.60
CA ASP A 97 -14.50 -24.86 36.57
C ASP A 97 -15.79 -24.16 36.14
N TYR A 98 -15.89 -23.88 34.83
CA TYR A 98 -17.10 -23.49 34.12
C TYR A 98 -17.51 -24.63 33.18
N ASN A 99 -18.59 -25.33 33.53
CA ASN A 99 -19.56 -25.83 32.56
C ASN A 99 -20.84 -26.31 33.25
N GLN A 100 -21.95 -26.14 32.53
CA GLN A 100 -23.35 -26.50 32.80
C GLN A 100 -24.24 -25.32 33.24
N LEU A 101 -25.44 -25.06 32.71
CA LEU A 101 -26.32 -25.68 31.70
C LEU A 101 -27.44 -24.63 31.42
N ILE A 102 -27.85 -24.45 30.15
CA ILE A 102 -29.25 -24.51 29.61
C ILE A 102 -30.32 -23.64 30.33
N ASP A 103 -31.13 -22.75 29.72
CA ASP A 103 -32.00 -22.92 28.54
C ASP A 103 -32.71 -21.61 28.13
N ARG A 104 -33.21 -21.60 26.86
CA ARG A 104 -34.39 -20.90 26.28
C ARG A 104 -34.37 -19.38 26.04
N ALA A 105 -34.34 -18.96 24.76
CA ALA A 105 -35.50 -18.59 23.89
C ALA A 105 -35.63 -17.04 23.85
N ASP A 106 -35.81 -16.29 22.76
CA ASP A 106 -36.43 -16.51 21.46
C ASP A 106 -35.78 -15.59 20.38
N ILE A 107 -35.90 -16.02 19.13
CA ILE A 107 -35.65 -15.27 17.90
C ILE A 107 -36.81 -14.30 17.64
N LEU A 108 -36.55 -13.01 17.43
CA LEU A 108 -37.43 -12.13 16.65
C LEU A 108 -36.67 -10.99 15.94
N ASN A 109 -36.70 -11.06 14.60
CA ASN A 109 -36.84 -9.99 13.61
C ASN A 109 -36.43 -8.55 13.96
N TYR A 110 -35.53 -7.98 13.15
CA TYR A 110 -35.38 -6.53 13.03
C TYR A 110 -35.77 -6.09 11.62
N ASP A 111 -36.97 -5.55 11.51
CA ASP A 111 -37.42 -4.72 10.40
C ASP A 111 -38.29 -3.59 10.98
N LYS A 112 -38.05 -2.36 10.52
CA LYS A 112 -38.95 -1.18 10.60
C LYS A 112 -39.10 -0.45 11.97
N TYR A 113 -38.61 0.80 12.06
CA TYR A 113 -39.43 2.03 11.89
C TYR A 113 -38.66 3.32 12.21
N LYS A 114 -39.03 4.32 11.40
CA LYS A 114 -38.72 5.75 11.40
C LYS A 114 -39.91 6.48 12.03
N THR A 115 -39.67 7.47 12.91
CA THR A 115 -40.61 8.55 13.28
C THR A 115 -39.82 9.63 14.07
N GLU A 116 -39.62 10.83 13.51
CA GLU A 116 -40.45 12.06 13.62
C GLU A 116 -40.18 12.90 14.88
N ARG A 117 -39.90 14.20 14.66
CA ARG A 117 -40.39 15.31 15.48
C ARG A 117 -40.25 16.66 14.75
N GLU A 118 -41.39 17.28 14.46
CA GLU A 118 -41.57 18.69 14.10
C GLU A 118 -41.42 19.60 15.32
N ILE A 119 -40.93 20.84 15.13
CA ILE A 119 -41.31 22.01 15.94
C ILE A 119 -41.50 23.23 15.02
N VAL A 120 -42.75 23.68 15.04
CA VAL A 120 -43.41 24.98 14.77
C VAL A 120 -42.53 26.25 14.78
N LEU A 121 -42.78 27.15 13.81
CA LEU A 121 -42.76 28.62 13.96
C LEU A 121 -43.62 29.30 12.88
N GLU A 122 -44.84 29.72 13.26
CA GLU A 122 -45.59 30.87 12.70
C GLU A 122 -45.01 32.16 13.33
N SER A 123 -45.08 33.41 12.84
CA SER A 123 -45.86 34.14 11.82
C SER A 123 -45.32 35.61 11.75
N LEU A 124 -45.98 36.44 10.92
CA LEU A 124 -45.87 37.92 10.67
C LEU A 124 -45.08 38.27 9.38
N GLY A 125 -45.60 38.91 8.32
CA GLY A 125 -46.88 39.58 8.04
C GLY A 125 -46.64 40.94 7.34
N GLY A 126 -47.28 41.18 6.17
CA GLY A 126 -47.52 42.51 5.53
C GLY A 126 -46.53 42.94 4.43
N GLU A 127 -46.90 42.93 3.12
CA GLU A 127 -47.55 44.01 2.31
C GLU A 127 -46.54 45.10 1.86
N GLU A 128 -46.38 45.58 0.62
CA GLU A 128 -47.27 45.80 -0.54
C GLU A 128 -46.43 46.09 -1.83
N GLU A 129 -46.95 45.64 -3.00
CA GLU A 129 -47.05 46.29 -4.36
C GLU A 129 -45.84 46.98 -5.07
N THR A 130 -45.63 46.97 -6.40
CA THR A 130 -46.35 46.58 -7.65
C THR A 130 -45.35 46.52 -8.85
N GLY A 131 -45.68 45.74 -9.91
CA GLY A 131 -44.86 45.41 -11.12
C GLY A 131 -44.71 46.52 -12.20
N PRO A 132 -44.59 46.24 -13.53
CA PRO A 132 -44.84 44.99 -14.31
C PRO A 132 -43.60 44.56 -15.18
N GLU A 133 -43.52 43.44 -15.93
CA GLU A 133 -44.40 42.86 -16.96
C GLU A 133 -44.19 41.32 -17.15
N THR A 134 -45.31 40.59 -17.05
CA THR A 134 -45.91 39.54 -17.94
C THR A 134 -45.06 38.70 -18.92
N PHE A 135 -45.35 37.42 -19.23
CA PHE A 135 -46.17 36.27 -18.76
C PHE A 135 -45.83 35.14 -19.79
N LEU A 136 -45.42 33.90 -19.44
CA LEU A 136 -46.23 32.68 -19.19
C LEU A 136 -47.14 32.25 -20.38
N GLU A 137 -47.43 30.99 -20.72
CA GLU A 137 -47.15 29.63 -20.26
C GLU A 137 -48.02 28.65 -21.12
N LEU A 138 -47.95 27.34 -20.82
CA LEU A 138 -48.94 26.24 -20.99
C LEU A 138 -48.55 25.16 -22.03
N ASP A 139 -48.18 23.94 -21.61
CA ASP A 139 -48.98 22.80 -21.05
C ASP A 139 -49.65 21.96 -22.17
N LEU A 140 -49.89 20.64 -22.14
CA LEU A 140 -49.63 19.46 -21.28
C LEU A 140 -50.13 18.23 -22.10
N GLN A 141 -49.56 17.03 -21.86
CA GLN A 141 -50.22 15.67 -21.81
C GLN A 141 -50.98 15.11 -23.06
N ASP A 142 -51.13 13.81 -23.38
CA ASP A 142 -50.74 12.47 -22.89
C ASP A 142 -51.22 11.40 -23.96
N THR A 143 -50.94 10.10 -23.77
CA THR A 143 -51.65 8.86 -24.26
C THR A 143 -50.96 7.82 -25.21
N PHE A 144 -51.44 6.56 -25.08
CA PHE A 144 -50.82 5.21 -25.13
C PHE A 144 -51.00 4.36 -26.44
N HIS A 145 -49.99 3.50 -26.78
CA HIS A 145 -49.92 2.12 -27.41
C HIS A 145 -50.80 1.63 -28.62
N PRO A 146 -50.58 0.44 -29.27
CA PRO A 146 -49.39 -0.21 -29.92
C PRO A 146 -49.72 -0.87 -31.33
N HIS A 147 -48.75 -1.54 -32.01
CA HIS A 147 -48.87 -2.73 -32.96
C HIS A 147 -48.03 -2.76 -34.29
N THR A 148 -47.21 -3.83 -34.42
CA THR A 148 -46.91 -4.79 -35.55
C THR A 148 -46.26 -4.42 -36.93
N SER A 149 -45.28 -5.29 -37.31
CA SER A 149 -44.46 -5.56 -38.55
C SER A 149 -45.23 -5.90 -39.87
N PRO A 150 -44.66 -6.23 -41.09
CA PRO A 150 -43.29 -6.64 -41.56
C PRO A 150 -42.79 -6.10 -42.98
N GLY A 151 -41.64 -6.59 -43.52
CA GLY A 151 -40.86 -6.17 -44.76
C GLY A 151 -41.53 -6.36 -46.16
N PRO A 152 -40.85 -6.35 -47.37
CA PRO A 152 -39.50 -6.89 -47.71
C PRO A 152 -38.67 -6.25 -48.90
N ASN A 153 -37.45 -6.78 -49.15
CA ASN A 153 -36.72 -7.12 -50.41
C ASN A 153 -36.52 -6.17 -51.65
N LEU A 154 -35.24 -6.03 -52.11
CA LEU A 154 -34.63 -6.57 -53.38
C LEU A 154 -33.50 -5.70 -54.03
N GLU A 155 -32.29 -6.26 -53.98
CA GLU A 155 -31.21 -6.42 -55.00
C GLU A 155 -30.88 -5.43 -56.15
N GLN A 156 -29.54 -5.20 -56.25
CA GLN A 156 -28.64 -5.22 -57.43
C GLN A 156 -28.61 -4.08 -58.49
N LYS A 157 -27.45 -3.40 -58.61
CA LYS A 157 -26.42 -3.63 -59.68
C LYS A 157 -25.19 -2.69 -59.58
N VAL A 158 -24.01 -3.29 -59.68
CA VAL A 158 -22.65 -2.74 -59.95
C VAL A 158 -22.50 -2.71 -61.51
N PRO A 159 -21.65 -1.91 -62.24
CA PRO A 159 -20.25 -1.59 -61.89
C PRO A 159 -19.56 -0.30 -62.46
N SER A 160 -18.29 -0.15 -62.04
CA SER A 160 -17.11 0.43 -62.74
C SER A 160 -16.95 1.96 -62.90
N GLU A 161 -16.05 2.56 -62.11
CA GLU A 161 -14.72 3.07 -62.55
C GLU A 161 -14.02 3.83 -61.39
N VAL A 162 -12.72 3.57 -61.22
CA VAL A 162 -11.84 4.16 -60.20
C VAL A 162 -10.89 5.14 -60.91
N PRO A 163 -10.70 6.36 -60.37
CA PRO A 163 -9.36 6.73 -59.91
C PRO A 163 -9.36 7.47 -58.56
N ASN A 164 -8.80 6.78 -57.56
CA ASN A 164 -7.85 7.20 -56.53
C ASN A 164 -7.65 8.70 -56.21
N LEU A 165 -7.90 9.09 -54.95
CA LEU A 165 -6.97 9.81 -54.05
C LEU A 165 -7.58 10.00 -52.64
N GLN A 166 -6.89 9.44 -51.63
CA GLN A 166 -6.70 9.92 -50.23
C GLN A 166 -7.95 10.06 -49.32
N ALA A 167 -8.03 9.51 -48.11
CA ALA A 167 -7.03 8.91 -47.23
C ALA A 167 -7.70 7.90 -46.28
N THR A 168 -7.34 6.63 -46.40
CA THR A 168 -7.44 5.64 -45.34
C THR A 168 -6.04 5.34 -44.84
N GLU A 169 -5.50 6.20 -43.99
CA GLU A 169 -4.28 5.92 -43.21
C GLU A 169 -4.58 6.17 -41.74
N SER A 170 -4.97 5.12 -41.01
CA SER A 170 -4.93 5.12 -39.54
C SER A 170 -5.09 3.70 -39.00
N LEU A 171 -3.99 2.92 -39.04
CA LEU A 171 -3.67 1.82 -38.11
C LEU A 171 -2.38 1.07 -38.51
N THR A 172 -1.80 1.36 -39.68
CA THR A 172 -0.53 0.77 -40.15
C THR A 172 0.72 1.61 -39.80
N THR A 173 0.59 2.72 -39.08
CA THR A 173 1.68 3.70 -38.87
C THR A 173 2.45 3.61 -37.55
N LEU A 174 2.11 2.71 -36.61
CA LEU A 174 2.77 2.66 -35.29
C LEU A 174 4.05 1.81 -35.20
N CYS A 175 4.34 0.93 -36.18
CA CYS A 175 5.54 0.09 -36.17
C CYS A 175 6.47 0.40 -37.36
N GLN A 176 7.27 1.47 -37.24
CA GLN A 176 8.19 1.94 -38.29
C GLN A 176 9.63 1.42 -38.16
N LEU A 177 9.90 0.38 -37.36
CA LEU A 177 11.27 -0.13 -37.21
C LEU A 177 11.69 -0.98 -38.42
N GLU A 178 12.86 -0.65 -38.98
CA GLU A 178 13.56 -1.53 -39.92
C GLU A 178 14.19 -2.71 -39.18
N CYS A 179 13.54 -3.87 -39.20
CA CYS A 179 13.99 -5.06 -38.47
C CYS A 179 14.87 -6.02 -39.29
N GLY A 180 15.30 -5.62 -40.50
CA GLY A 180 15.98 -6.53 -41.42
C GLY A 180 15.11 -7.77 -41.72
N PRO A 181 15.58 -9.00 -41.43
CA PRO A 181 14.77 -10.22 -41.59
C PRO A 181 13.72 -10.43 -40.48
N GLY A 182 13.71 -9.60 -39.44
CA GLY A 182 12.75 -9.65 -38.35
C GLY A 182 11.43 -8.92 -38.66
N ARG A 183 10.49 -9.01 -37.72
CA ARG A 183 9.19 -8.34 -37.81
C ARG A 183 9.05 -7.31 -36.72
N CYS A 184 8.53 -6.13 -37.05
CA CYS A 184 8.23 -5.11 -36.05
C CYS A 184 6.98 -5.53 -35.25
N HIS A 185 7.07 -5.49 -33.93
CA HIS A 185 6.01 -5.86 -33.00
C HIS A 185 5.83 -4.75 -31.98
N LEU A 186 4.58 -4.40 -31.70
CA LEU A 186 4.21 -3.46 -30.65
C LEU A 186 3.92 -4.26 -29.40
N ASP A 187 4.75 -4.05 -28.38
CA ASP A 187 4.52 -4.65 -27.07
C ASP A 187 3.37 -3.92 -26.38
N ALA A 188 2.28 -4.64 -26.10
CA ALA A 188 1.08 -4.08 -25.50
C ALA A 188 1.31 -3.52 -24.09
N GLN A 189 2.39 -3.92 -23.40
CA GLN A 189 2.73 -3.47 -22.05
C GLN A 189 3.71 -2.29 -22.02
N ALA A 190 4.56 -2.14 -23.05
CA ALA A 190 5.60 -1.09 -23.09
C ALA A 190 5.26 0.08 -24.02
N GLY A 191 4.35 -0.09 -24.98
CA GLY A 191 4.04 0.94 -25.99
C GLY A 191 5.20 1.27 -26.93
N VAL A 192 6.33 0.54 -26.85
CA VAL A 192 7.53 0.74 -27.66
C VAL A 192 7.57 -0.33 -28.75
N PRO A 193 7.68 0.05 -30.05
CA PRO A 193 7.89 -0.92 -31.12
C PRO A 193 9.25 -1.60 -30.94
N ARG A 194 9.31 -2.91 -31.18
CA ARG A 194 10.55 -3.71 -31.14
C ARG A 194 10.66 -4.67 -32.32
N CYS A 195 11.86 -5.16 -32.59
CA CYS A 195 12.08 -6.17 -33.62
C CYS A 195 12.06 -7.58 -33.04
N MET A 196 11.11 -8.41 -33.49
CA MET A 196 11.11 -9.85 -33.27
C MET A 196 12.02 -10.50 -34.29
N CYS A 197 13.18 -10.96 -33.82
CA CYS A 197 14.19 -11.58 -34.68
C CYS A 197 14.01 -13.09 -34.82
N PRO A 198 14.28 -13.67 -36.01
CA PRO A 198 14.34 -15.11 -36.17
C PRO A 198 15.46 -15.73 -35.34
N LEU A 199 15.31 -17.01 -34.99
CA LEU A 199 16.28 -17.78 -34.21
C LEU A 199 17.70 -17.68 -34.80
N GLY A 200 18.68 -17.38 -33.94
CA GLY A 200 20.09 -17.17 -34.31
C GLY A 200 20.44 -15.73 -34.71
N ARG A 201 19.48 -14.79 -34.57
CA ARG A 201 19.66 -13.36 -34.82
C ARG A 201 19.17 -12.52 -33.64
N ALA A 202 19.82 -11.38 -33.41
CA ALA A 202 19.46 -10.46 -32.33
C ALA A 202 19.75 -8.99 -32.68
N GLY A 203 19.31 -8.07 -31.82
CA GLY A 203 19.52 -6.63 -31.96
C GLY A 203 18.48 -5.93 -32.84
N ARG A 204 18.62 -4.60 -32.96
CA ARG A 204 17.64 -3.72 -33.63
C ARG A 204 17.37 -4.08 -35.11
N TYR A 205 18.34 -4.67 -35.80
CA TYR A 205 18.25 -5.05 -37.22
C TYR A 205 18.33 -6.57 -37.44
N CYS A 206 18.21 -7.38 -36.39
CA CYS A 206 18.31 -8.84 -36.43
C CYS A 206 19.58 -9.34 -37.16
N HIS A 207 20.73 -8.90 -36.67
CA HIS A 207 22.03 -9.32 -37.16
C HIS A 207 22.31 -10.79 -36.80
N PRO A 208 23.02 -11.54 -37.67
CA PRO A 208 23.37 -12.94 -37.41
C PRO A 208 24.43 -13.09 -36.33
N GLY A 209 24.49 -14.26 -35.69
CA GLY A 209 25.51 -14.62 -34.70
C GLY A 209 25.02 -14.67 -33.26
N ALA A 210 23.71 -14.52 -33.03
CA ALA A 210 23.14 -14.69 -31.70
C ALA A 210 23.18 -16.17 -31.31
N GLN A 211 23.76 -16.47 -30.16
CA GLN A 211 23.69 -17.79 -29.51
C GLN A 211 22.70 -17.67 -28.35
N VAL A 212 21.87 -18.70 -28.18
CA VAL A 212 20.87 -18.77 -27.12
C VAL A 212 21.01 -20.13 -26.43
N GLU A 213 21.60 -20.15 -25.25
CA GLU A 213 21.69 -21.33 -24.37
C GLU A 213 20.51 -21.36 -23.40
N THR A 214 20.26 -20.23 -22.74
CA THR A 214 19.07 -19.97 -21.92
C THR A 214 18.15 -19.02 -22.68
N ALA A 215 16.93 -19.43 -22.98
CA ALA A 215 16.02 -18.63 -23.78
C ALA A 215 15.22 -17.64 -22.92
N ARG A 216 15.27 -16.34 -23.26
CA ARG A 216 14.35 -15.32 -22.75
C ARG A 216 13.18 -15.14 -23.72
N PHE A 217 11.97 -15.19 -23.18
CA PHE A 217 10.70 -15.00 -23.87
C PHE A 217 10.03 -13.71 -23.40
N HIS A 218 9.24 -13.11 -24.27
CA HIS A 218 8.65 -11.79 -24.05
C HIS A 218 7.17 -11.74 -24.45
N GLY A 219 6.39 -12.76 -24.09
CA GLY A 219 4.94 -12.83 -24.30
C GLY A 219 4.51 -13.15 -25.74
N SER A 220 5.21 -12.66 -26.76
CA SER A 220 4.96 -13.00 -28.18
C SER A 220 6.05 -13.89 -28.79
N SER A 221 7.09 -14.21 -28.02
CA SER A 221 8.22 -15.03 -28.44
C SER A 221 7.88 -16.51 -28.40
N TRP A 222 8.52 -17.32 -29.23
CA TRP A 222 8.38 -18.78 -29.19
C TRP A 222 9.57 -19.49 -29.82
N VAL A 223 9.78 -20.76 -29.45
CA VAL A 223 10.75 -21.67 -30.08
C VAL A 223 10.05 -22.97 -30.44
N GLY A 224 10.30 -23.49 -31.64
CA GLY A 224 9.75 -24.74 -32.15
C GLY A 224 10.82 -25.83 -32.27
N PHE A 225 10.48 -27.02 -31.80
CA PHE A 225 11.27 -28.25 -31.90
C PHE A 225 10.54 -29.30 -32.75
N ALA A 226 11.25 -30.37 -33.12
CA ALA A 226 10.62 -31.49 -33.82
C ALA A 226 9.45 -32.08 -33.02
N PRO A 227 8.39 -32.58 -33.68
CA PRO A 227 7.28 -33.25 -33.01
C PRO A 227 7.76 -34.38 -32.09
N LEU A 228 7.15 -34.51 -30.91
CA LEU A 228 7.54 -35.48 -29.88
C LEU A 228 7.11 -36.91 -30.24
N ARG A 229 7.89 -37.57 -31.09
CA ARG A 229 7.58 -38.93 -31.58
C ARG A 229 7.66 -40.02 -30.52
N GLU A 230 8.45 -39.82 -29.48
CA GLU A 230 8.64 -40.79 -28.39
C GLU A 230 7.61 -40.64 -27.25
N ALA A 231 6.65 -39.73 -27.38
CA ALA A 231 5.65 -39.44 -26.35
C ALA A 231 4.44 -40.41 -26.34
N TYR A 232 4.46 -41.43 -27.19
CA TYR A 232 3.29 -42.24 -27.55
C TYR A 232 2.55 -42.87 -26.36
N ARG A 233 3.30 -43.44 -25.40
CA ARG A 233 2.73 -44.12 -24.21
C ARG A 233 3.14 -43.47 -22.90
N ASP A 234 4.39 -43.02 -22.83
CA ASP A 234 5.04 -42.55 -21.62
C ASP A 234 5.79 -41.25 -21.95
N VAL A 235 5.68 -40.24 -21.09
CA VAL A 235 6.41 -38.98 -21.20
C VAL A 235 6.88 -38.55 -19.84
N GLN A 236 8.17 -38.28 -19.69
CA GLN A 236 8.71 -37.55 -18.55
C GLN A 236 9.20 -36.18 -19.02
N LEU A 237 8.58 -35.12 -18.54
CA LEU A 237 8.94 -33.74 -18.87
C LEU A 237 9.54 -33.07 -17.64
N THR A 238 10.66 -32.38 -17.84
CA THR A 238 11.24 -31.47 -16.85
C THR A 238 11.52 -30.13 -17.50
N LEU A 239 10.96 -29.07 -16.93
CA LEU A 239 11.14 -27.69 -17.37
C LEU A 239 11.67 -26.84 -16.23
N GLU A 240 12.76 -26.11 -16.46
CA GLU A 240 13.24 -25.08 -15.53
C GLU A 240 13.02 -23.69 -16.13
N PHE A 241 12.14 -22.91 -15.49
CA PHE A 241 11.65 -21.64 -16.01
C PHE A 241 11.57 -20.58 -14.91
N LYS A 242 11.63 -19.31 -15.30
CA LYS A 242 11.58 -18.14 -14.42
C LYS A 242 10.53 -17.16 -14.95
N PRO A 243 9.30 -17.16 -14.42
CA PRO A 243 8.19 -16.35 -14.94
C PRO A 243 8.24 -14.91 -14.42
N GLU A 244 7.96 -13.94 -15.28
CA GLU A 244 7.84 -12.51 -14.94
C GLU A 244 6.37 -12.04 -14.96
N THR A 245 5.46 -12.85 -15.56
CA THR A 245 4.01 -12.63 -15.57
C THR A 245 3.23 -13.82 -14.99
N PRO A 246 2.06 -13.59 -14.36
CA PRO A 246 1.27 -14.65 -13.74
C PRO A 246 0.61 -15.60 -14.74
N ASP A 247 0.45 -15.16 -16.00
CA ASP A 247 -0.16 -15.93 -17.08
C ASP A 247 0.82 -16.10 -18.26
N GLY A 248 0.74 -17.25 -18.93
CA GLY A 248 1.52 -17.50 -20.15
C GLY A 248 1.63 -18.97 -20.56
N VAL A 249 1.86 -19.22 -21.85
CA VAL A 249 2.13 -20.58 -22.37
C VAL A 249 3.58 -20.98 -22.08
N LEU A 250 3.80 -22.08 -21.34
CA LEU A 250 5.12 -22.66 -21.12
C LEU A 250 5.53 -23.58 -22.26
N LEU A 251 4.66 -24.51 -22.64
CA LEU A 251 4.86 -25.40 -23.79
C LEU A 251 3.54 -25.93 -24.35
N VAL A 252 3.54 -26.29 -25.64
CA VAL A 252 2.38 -26.89 -26.32
C VAL A 252 2.81 -27.78 -27.49
N SER A 253 2.12 -28.91 -27.68
CA SER A 253 2.25 -29.77 -28.86
C SER A 253 0.92 -30.49 -29.15
N GLY A 254 0.62 -30.77 -30.43
CA GLY A 254 -0.66 -31.34 -30.85
C GLY A 254 -0.59 -32.21 -32.11
N GLU A 255 -1.66 -32.93 -32.40
CA GLU A 255 -1.88 -33.60 -33.69
C GLU A 255 -2.20 -32.57 -34.79
N ASN A 256 -2.98 -31.56 -34.45
CA ASN A 256 -3.39 -30.48 -35.35
C ASN A 256 -3.01 -29.11 -34.76
N ASP A 257 -2.90 -28.11 -35.63
CA ASP A 257 -2.48 -26.75 -35.31
C ASP A 257 -3.50 -25.96 -34.46
N ASP A 258 -4.75 -26.40 -34.40
CA ASP A 258 -5.82 -25.88 -33.56
C ASP A 258 -6.00 -26.65 -32.22
N LEU A 259 -5.12 -27.64 -31.97
CA LEU A 259 -5.21 -28.57 -30.84
C LEU A 259 -6.49 -29.42 -30.84
N SER A 260 -7.12 -29.61 -32.00
CA SER A 260 -8.13 -30.66 -32.17
C SER A 260 -7.47 -32.04 -32.17
N GLY A 261 -8.10 -33.01 -31.50
CA GLY A 261 -7.54 -34.35 -31.33
C GLY A 261 -6.51 -34.43 -30.21
N ASP A 262 -5.42 -35.15 -30.44
CA ASP A 262 -4.37 -35.39 -29.45
C ASP A 262 -3.58 -34.11 -29.15
N PHE A 263 -3.47 -33.68 -27.89
CA PHE A 263 -2.60 -32.55 -27.53
C PHE A 263 -2.08 -32.62 -26.10
N MET A 264 -1.01 -31.88 -25.82
CA MET A 264 -0.61 -31.55 -24.45
C MET A 264 -0.09 -30.13 -24.35
N ALA A 265 -0.32 -29.50 -23.20
CA ALA A 265 0.13 -28.14 -22.91
C ALA A 265 0.44 -27.97 -21.42
N ALA A 266 1.46 -27.18 -21.12
CA ALA A 266 1.68 -26.61 -19.79
C ALA A 266 1.50 -25.09 -19.88
N VAL A 267 0.63 -24.54 -19.03
CA VAL A 267 0.28 -23.12 -19.02
C VAL A 267 0.37 -22.56 -17.60
N LEU A 268 0.68 -21.27 -17.48
CA LEU A 268 0.54 -20.49 -16.26
C LEU A 268 -0.80 -19.79 -16.28
N VAL A 269 -1.61 -19.99 -15.23
CA VAL A 269 -2.90 -19.34 -15.03
C VAL A 269 -2.96 -18.84 -13.59
N GLU A 270 -3.00 -17.53 -13.41
CA GLU A 270 -3.01 -16.86 -12.10
C GLU A 270 -1.82 -17.30 -11.20
N SER A 271 -0.63 -17.44 -11.79
CA SER A 271 0.59 -17.94 -11.13
C SER A 271 0.60 -19.43 -10.76
N PHE A 272 -0.42 -20.21 -11.14
CA PHE A 272 -0.41 -21.66 -10.97
C PHE A 272 -0.02 -22.35 -12.28
N VAL A 273 0.69 -23.47 -12.21
CA VAL A 273 0.97 -24.29 -13.39
C VAL A 273 -0.20 -25.25 -13.61
N GLU A 274 -0.80 -25.22 -14.80
CA GLU A 274 -1.79 -26.20 -15.23
C GLU A 274 -1.25 -27.02 -16.40
N PHE A 275 -1.30 -28.34 -16.27
CA PHE A 275 -0.99 -29.27 -17.35
C PHE A 275 -2.29 -29.83 -17.93
N ARG A 276 -2.50 -29.65 -19.24
CA ARG A 276 -3.68 -30.06 -19.99
C ARG A 276 -3.30 -31.05 -21.07
N TRP A 277 -4.06 -32.12 -21.26
CA TRP A 277 -3.79 -33.10 -22.32
C TRP A 277 -5.04 -33.82 -22.79
N ASP A 278 -5.06 -34.22 -24.05
CA ASP A 278 -6.10 -35.05 -24.66
C ASP A 278 -5.43 -36.20 -25.43
N CYS A 279 -5.92 -37.43 -25.24
CA CYS A 279 -5.44 -38.62 -25.94
C CYS A 279 -6.39 -39.02 -27.11
N GLY A 280 -7.28 -38.11 -27.54
CA GLY A 280 -8.18 -38.26 -28.68
C GLY A 280 -9.63 -38.57 -28.32
N SER A 281 -9.97 -38.66 -27.03
CA SER A 281 -11.33 -38.96 -26.54
C SER A 281 -11.80 -38.09 -25.38
N GLY A 282 -11.08 -37.00 -25.10
CA GLY A 282 -11.44 -36.04 -24.07
C GLY A 282 -10.23 -35.57 -23.28
N ALA A 283 -10.24 -34.28 -22.93
CA ALA A 283 -9.12 -33.63 -22.27
C ALA A 283 -9.17 -33.88 -20.75
N GLY A 284 -7.99 -34.04 -20.15
CA GLY A 284 -7.78 -33.91 -18.70
C GLY A 284 -6.96 -32.66 -18.39
N SER A 285 -7.06 -32.20 -17.14
CA SER A 285 -6.15 -31.19 -16.61
C SER A 285 -5.74 -31.48 -15.16
N VAL A 286 -4.55 -31.05 -14.78
CA VAL A 286 -4.09 -31.02 -13.38
C VAL A 286 -3.41 -29.68 -13.10
N ARG A 287 -3.76 -29.04 -11.98
CA ARG A 287 -3.24 -27.72 -11.57
C ARG A 287 -2.38 -27.86 -10.32
N SER A 288 -1.19 -27.26 -10.29
CA SER A 288 -0.32 -27.21 -9.12
C SER A 288 -1.07 -26.67 -7.89
N PRO A 289 -0.84 -27.22 -6.69
CA PRO A 289 -1.41 -26.67 -5.46
C PRO A 289 -0.67 -25.42 -5.01
N GLU A 290 0.62 -25.30 -5.34
CA GLU A 290 1.44 -24.12 -5.09
C GLU A 290 1.49 -23.20 -6.31
N VAL A 291 1.72 -21.90 -6.06
CA VAL A 291 2.04 -20.91 -7.09
C VAL A 291 3.52 -20.94 -7.46
N VAL A 292 3.85 -20.49 -8.66
CA VAL A 292 5.23 -20.26 -9.08
C VAL A 292 5.84 -19.09 -8.32
N HIS A 293 7.14 -19.16 -8.06
CA HIS A 293 7.89 -18.03 -7.54
C HIS A 293 8.19 -17.07 -8.69
N MET A 294 7.63 -15.87 -8.63
CA MET A 294 7.83 -14.83 -9.64
C MET A 294 9.28 -14.33 -9.63
N ASP A 295 9.85 -14.07 -10.81
CA ASP A 295 11.24 -13.64 -11.02
C ASP A 295 12.32 -14.62 -10.51
N GLU A 296 11.95 -15.81 -10.06
CA GLU A 296 12.83 -16.88 -9.56
C GLU A 296 12.76 -18.15 -10.42
N TRP A 297 13.80 -18.99 -10.32
CA TRP A 297 13.82 -20.28 -11.03
C TRP A 297 12.90 -21.30 -10.38
N ASN A 298 11.92 -21.77 -11.16
CA ASN A 298 11.00 -22.85 -10.82
C ASN A 298 11.36 -24.12 -11.61
N ARG A 299 11.09 -25.28 -11.03
CA ARG A 299 11.25 -26.60 -11.66
C ARG A 299 9.88 -27.27 -11.76
N LEU A 300 9.39 -27.45 -12.98
CA LEU A 300 8.20 -28.25 -13.26
C LEU A 300 8.61 -29.67 -13.69
N THR A 301 8.06 -30.68 -13.03
CA THR A 301 8.18 -32.08 -13.44
C THR A 301 6.80 -32.65 -13.73
N VAL A 302 6.63 -33.23 -14.91
CA VAL A 302 5.39 -33.89 -15.33
C VAL A 302 5.74 -35.30 -15.80
N TYR A 303 4.97 -36.28 -15.36
CA TYR A 303 5.09 -37.65 -15.84
C TYR A 303 3.73 -38.16 -16.28
N ARG A 304 3.64 -38.58 -17.53
CA ARG A 304 2.46 -39.20 -18.12
C ARG A 304 2.73 -40.68 -18.33
N HIS A 305 1.81 -41.53 -17.85
CA HIS A 305 1.75 -42.95 -18.19
C HIS A 305 0.34 -43.28 -18.69
N ARG A 306 0.21 -43.56 -19.99
CA ARG A 306 -1.11 -43.72 -20.63
C ARG A 306 -1.98 -42.47 -20.41
N TRP A 307 -3.23 -42.61 -19.96
CA TRP A 307 -4.12 -41.48 -19.68
C TRP A 307 -3.81 -40.77 -18.34
N ASP A 308 -2.98 -41.36 -17.48
CA ASP A 308 -2.66 -40.84 -16.14
C ASP A 308 -1.47 -39.87 -16.21
N VAL A 309 -1.57 -38.76 -15.48
CA VAL A 309 -0.51 -37.77 -15.30
C VAL A 309 -0.29 -37.52 -13.82
N TRP A 310 0.97 -37.37 -13.41
CA TRP A 310 1.30 -36.65 -12.20
C TRP A 310 2.17 -35.43 -12.49
N LEU A 311 2.01 -34.40 -11.67
CA LEU A 311 2.73 -33.13 -11.76
C LEU A 311 3.32 -32.77 -10.39
N GLN A 312 4.50 -32.17 -10.41
CA GLN A 312 5.15 -31.56 -9.26
C GLN A 312 5.77 -30.22 -9.67
N LEU A 313 5.49 -29.18 -8.88
CA LEU A 313 6.14 -27.88 -8.99
C LEU A 313 7.13 -27.71 -7.84
N ASN A 314 8.37 -27.37 -8.17
CA ASN A 314 9.48 -27.21 -7.22
C ASN A 314 9.60 -28.45 -6.32
N ASP A 315 9.69 -28.25 -5.00
CA ASP A 315 9.70 -29.31 -3.99
C ASP A 315 8.30 -29.54 -3.38
N GLY A 316 7.24 -29.07 -4.05
CA GLY A 316 5.84 -29.15 -3.63
C GLY A 316 5.21 -30.54 -3.76
N HIS A 317 3.91 -30.62 -3.52
CA HIS A 317 3.19 -31.89 -3.50
C HIS A 317 2.97 -32.50 -4.89
N HIS A 318 2.98 -33.83 -4.96
CA HIS A 318 2.58 -34.57 -6.16
C HIS A 318 1.06 -34.56 -6.30
N ILE A 319 0.59 -34.05 -7.42
CA ILE A 319 -0.81 -34.11 -7.82
C ILE A 319 -1.00 -35.09 -8.97
N GLN A 320 -2.17 -35.69 -9.08
CA GLN A 320 -2.47 -36.66 -10.13
C GLN A 320 -3.78 -36.31 -10.83
N GLY A 321 -3.86 -36.63 -12.12
CA GLY A 321 -5.07 -36.51 -12.91
C GLY A 321 -5.08 -37.51 -14.06
N ARG A 322 -6.22 -37.57 -14.73
CA ARG A 322 -6.49 -38.53 -15.81
C ARG A 322 -7.24 -37.83 -16.95
N SER A 323 -6.88 -38.10 -18.20
CA SER A 323 -7.66 -37.65 -19.36
C SER A 323 -8.95 -38.44 -19.52
N GLU A 324 -9.97 -37.81 -20.07
CA GLU A 324 -11.26 -38.43 -20.33
C GLU A 324 -11.21 -39.43 -21.51
N GLY A 325 -12.11 -40.43 -21.46
CA GLY A 325 -12.29 -41.41 -22.52
C GLY A 325 -11.36 -42.64 -22.45
N LEU A 326 -11.26 -43.37 -23.57
CA LEU A 326 -10.69 -44.72 -23.64
C LEU A 326 -9.29 -44.79 -24.26
N PHE A 327 -8.84 -43.72 -24.91
CA PHE A 327 -7.55 -43.70 -25.57
C PHE A 327 -6.44 -43.33 -24.58
N SER A 328 -5.34 -44.08 -24.62
CA SER A 328 -4.16 -43.93 -23.76
C SER A 328 -2.94 -43.40 -24.49
N ARG A 329 -2.99 -43.40 -25.81
CA ARG A 329 -1.87 -43.11 -26.68
C ARG A 329 -2.06 -41.71 -27.24
N ILE A 330 -0.95 -40.99 -27.40
CA ILE A 330 -0.95 -39.63 -27.93
C ILE A 330 -0.01 -39.56 -29.12
N THR A 331 -0.42 -38.86 -30.18
CA THR A 331 0.36 -38.71 -31.40
C THR A 331 0.45 -37.24 -31.78
N PHE A 332 1.67 -36.70 -31.77
CA PHE A 332 1.91 -35.32 -32.19
C PHE A 332 2.39 -35.26 -33.64
N ARG A 333 1.79 -34.38 -34.44
CA ARG A 333 2.27 -34.05 -35.80
C ARG A 333 2.80 -32.63 -35.86
N GLU A 334 2.31 -31.75 -35.00
CA GLU A 334 2.79 -30.39 -34.88
C GLU A 334 4.09 -30.31 -34.07
N PRO A 335 4.92 -29.29 -34.34
CA PRO A 335 6.11 -29.01 -33.53
C PRO A 335 5.80 -28.91 -32.03
N LEU A 336 6.79 -29.22 -31.20
CA LEU A 336 6.75 -28.82 -29.79
C LEU A 336 7.14 -27.34 -29.73
N TYR A 337 6.21 -26.50 -29.29
CA TYR A 337 6.48 -25.09 -29.05
C TYR A 337 6.74 -24.82 -27.57
N VAL A 338 7.68 -23.92 -27.28
CA VAL A 338 8.02 -23.44 -25.93
C VAL A 338 7.87 -21.93 -25.88
N GLY A 339 7.32 -21.44 -24.78
CA GLY A 339 7.13 -20.02 -24.45
C GLY A 339 6.04 -19.31 -25.25
N GLY A 340 5.40 -19.97 -26.22
CA GLY A 340 4.36 -19.41 -27.08
C GLY A 340 4.12 -20.31 -28.28
N SER A 341 3.50 -19.79 -29.33
CA SER A 341 3.30 -20.43 -30.63
C SER A 341 3.23 -19.36 -31.72
N ASN A 342 3.17 -19.78 -32.99
CA ASN A 342 3.01 -18.86 -34.12
C ASN A 342 1.61 -18.20 -34.19
N ASN A 343 0.59 -18.79 -33.54
CA ASN A 343 -0.79 -18.32 -33.56
C ASN A 343 -1.51 -18.63 -32.22
N LEU A 344 -1.12 -17.96 -31.13
CA LEU A 344 -1.76 -18.19 -29.82
C LEU A 344 -3.26 -17.83 -29.80
N THR A 345 -3.68 -16.85 -30.59
CA THR A 345 -5.08 -16.37 -30.56
C THR A 345 -6.07 -17.46 -30.95
N SER A 346 -5.71 -18.35 -31.89
CA SER A 346 -6.55 -19.50 -32.25
C SER A 346 -6.53 -20.61 -31.19
N LEU A 347 -5.50 -20.66 -30.33
CA LEU A 347 -5.34 -21.67 -29.29
C LEU A 347 -5.96 -21.27 -27.94
N ALA A 348 -6.24 -19.99 -27.74
CA ALA A 348 -6.77 -19.45 -26.48
C ALA A 348 -8.00 -20.20 -25.93
N PRO A 349 -8.99 -20.65 -26.74
CA PRO A 349 -10.13 -21.42 -26.23
C PRO A 349 -9.76 -22.74 -25.55
N ARG A 350 -8.64 -23.36 -25.96
CA ARG A 350 -8.15 -24.64 -25.40
C ARG A 350 -7.16 -24.41 -24.26
N LEU A 351 -6.33 -23.36 -24.36
CA LEU A 351 -5.25 -23.08 -23.41
C LEU A 351 -5.67 -22.20 -22.24
N GLY A 352 -6.75 -21.42 -22.36
CA GLY A 352 -7.19 -20.48 -21.32
C GLY A 352 -6.31 -19.23 -21.16
N VAL A 353 -5.30 -19.06 -22.01
CA VAL A 353 -4.37 -17.92 -22.02
C VAL A 353 -4.19 -17.39 -23.44
N THR A 354 -3.95 -16.08 -23.59
CA THR A 354 -3.79 -15.40 -24.89
C THR A 354 -2.36 -14.94 -25.15
N THR A 355 -1.48 -15.01 -24.15
CA THR A 355 -0.07 -14.61 -24.21
C THR A 355 0.86 -15.79 -23.99
N GLY A 356 2.05 -15.73 -24.58
CA GLY A 356 3.14 -16.64 -24.30
C GLY A 356 3.83 -16.31 -22.98
N LEU A 357 4.84 -17.09 -22.63
CA LEU A 357 5.71 -16.84 -21.49
C LEU A 357 6.43 -15.49 -21.65
N GLN A 358 6.41 -14.71 -20.58
CA GLN A 358 7.37 -13.64 -20.34
C GLN A 358 8.29 -14.08 -19.20
N GLY A 359 9.59 -14.20 -19.49
CA GLY A 359 10.54 -14.78 -18.55
C GLY A 359 11.60 -15.64 -19.23
N CYS A 360 12.28 -16.50 -18.46
CA CYS A 360 13.37 -17.32 -18.97
C CYS A 360 13.10 -18.82 -18.87
N VAL A 361 13.69 -19.60 -19.78
CA VAL A 361 13.75 -21.06 -19.72
C VAL A 361 15.19 -21.50 -19.94
N ARG A 362 15.77 -22.21 -18.97
CA ARG A 362 17.17 -22.70 -19.04
C ARG A 362 17.28 -24.17 -19.35
N ARG A 363 16.23 -24.94 -19.09
CA ARG A 363 16.24 -26.38 -19.31
C ARG A 363 14.89 -26.87 -19.75
N LEU A 364 14.88 -27.57 -20.88
CA LEU A 364 13.79 -28.44 -21.30
C LEU A 364 14.37 -29.83 -21.49
N GLN A 365 13.83 -30.80 -20.76
CA GLN A 365 14.15 -32.20 -20.91
C GLN A 365 12.86 -32.98 -21.11
N VAL A 366 12.81 -33.80 -22.15
CA VAL A 366 11.71 -34.75 -22.38
C VAL A 366 12.32 -36.13 -22.49
N ASN A 367 11.84 -37.06 -21.67
CA ASN A 367 12.42 -38.37 -21.43
C ASN A 367 13.92 -38.23 -21.11
N ASP A 368 14.78 -38.92 -21.85
CA ASP A 368 16.23 -38.90 -21.66
C ASP A 368 16.94 -37.82 -22.49
N HIS A 369 16.21 -36.86 -23.06
CA HIS A 369 16.73 -35.94 -24.07
C HIS A 369 16.60 -34.49 -23.65
N VAL A 370 17.74 -33.77 -23.70
CA VAL A 370 17.84 -32.35 -23.36
C VAL A 370 17.74 -31.53 -24.65
N TYR A 371 16.73 -30.67 -24.72
CA TYR A 371 16.46 -29.81 -25.87
C TYR A 371 17.29 -28.52 -25.77
N ARG A 372 17.88 -28.11 -26.90
CA ARG A 372 18.76 -26.94 -27.00
C ARG A 372 18.07 -25.81 -27.76
N PHE A 373 17.99 -24.61 -27.16
CA PHE A 373 17.35 -23.43 -27.74
C PHE A 373 18.13 -22.76 -28.90
N ARG A 374 18.93 -23.54 -29.62
CA ARG A 374 19.71 -23.11 -30.78
C ARG A 374 19.60 -24.13 -31.90
N LYS A 375 19.86 -23.69 -33.13
CA LYS A 375 19.95 -24.59 -34.30
C LYS A 375 21.15 -25.52 -34.16
N SER A 376 21.05 -26.72 -34.72
CA SER A 376 22.17 -27.66 -34.75
C SER A 376 23.32 -27.07 -35.58
N ASP A 377 24.53 -27.16 -35.04
CA ASP A 377 25.76 -26.81 -35.74
C ASP A 377 26.63 -28.07 -35.87
N PRO A 378 26.66 -28.71 -37.05
CA PRO A 378 27.40 -29.95 -37.28
C PRO A 378 28.91 -29.83 -37.04
N LEU A 379 29.47 -28.62 -37.09
CA LEU A 379 30.89 -28.38 -36.87
C LEU A 379 31.24 -28.30 -35.38
N ARG A 380 30.30 -27.86 -34.56
CA ARG A 380 30.50 -27.65 -33.12
C ARG A 380 30.02 -28.83 -32.28
N GLU A 381 28.91 -29.46 -32.67
CA GLU A 381 28.31 -30.60 -31.96
C GLU A 381 27.88 -31.71 -32.95
N PRO A 382 28.84 -32.51 -33.45
CA PRO A 382 28.55 -33.53 -34.48
C PRO A 382 27.61 -34.65 -34.01
N ASN A 383 27.39 -34.76 -32.70
CA ASN A 383 26.55 -35.80 -32.08
C ASN A 383 25.17 -35.28 -31.64
N LEU A 384 24.85 -33.99 -31.81
CA LEU A 384 23.53 -33.46 -31.44
C LEU A 384 22.54 -33.78 -32.57
N SER A 385 21.55 -34.64 -32.28
CA SER A 385 20.45 -34.89 -33.23
C SER A 385 19.70 -33.59 -33.52
N SER A 386 19.35 -33.38 -34.79
CA SER A 386 18.49 -32.26 -35.20
C SER A 386 17.14 -32.26 -34.48
N ASP A 387 16.70 -33.41 -33.98
CA ASP A 387 15.41 -33.57 -33.30
C ASP A 387 15.37 -32.89 -31.91
N TYR A 388 16.54 -32.62 -31.31
CA TYR A 388 16.66 -31.94 -30.00
C TYR A 388 17.24 -30.54 -30.10
N ALA A 389 17.54 -30.08 -31.31
CA ALA A 389 17.90 -28.70 -31.60
C ALA A 389 16.66 -27.91 -32.00
N ALA A 390 16.63 -26.62 -31.71
CA ALA A 390 15.54 -25.75 -32.14
C ALA A 390 15.51 -25.65 -33.67
N LEU A 391 14.34 -25.92 -34.26
CA LEU A 391 14.12 -25.87 -35.71
C LEU A 391 13.87 -24.44 -36.17
N ASP A 392 13.03 -23.72 -35.42
CA ASP A 392 12.66 -22.34 -35.67
C ASP A 392 12.35 -21.62 -34.36
N GLY A 393 12.27 -20.29 -34.41
CA GLY A 393 11.89 -19.48 -33.26
C GLY A 393 11.92 -18.00 -33.58
N TRP A 394 11.16 -17.22 -32.84
CA TRP A 394 10.99 -15.79 -33.05
C TRP A 394 11.04 -15.03 -31.74
N GLY A 395 11.76 -13.91 -31.75
CA GLY A 395 11.78 -12.95 -30.66
C GLY A 395 12.40 -13.47 -29.36
N ILE A 396 13.19 -14.54 -29.40
CA ILE A 396 13.95 -15.00 -28.23
C ILE A 396 15.32 -14.32 -28.17
N THR A 397 15.83 -14.15 -26.95
CA THR A 397 17.18 -13.65 -26.68
C THR A 397 17.88 -14.55 -25.66
N GLU A 398 19.21 -14.42 -25.51
CA GLU A 398 19.92 -15.07 -24.43
C GLU A 398 19.45 -14.46 -23.10
N CYS A 399 18.93 -15.31 -22.21
CA CYS A 399 18.73 -14.97 -20.82
C CYS A 399 20.10 -15.06 -20.15
N ILE A 400 20.88 -13.98 -20.30
CA ILE A 400 22.16 -13.81 -19.63
C ILE A 400 21.90 -14.03 -18.14
N GLY A 401 22.63 -14.97 -17.52
CA GLY A 401 22.54 -15.28 -16.10
C GLY A 401 22.49 -13.98 -15.31
N ASP A 402 21.48 -13.87 -14.45
CA ASP A 402 21.15 -12.66 -13.70
C ASP A 402 22.45 -12.00 -13.23
N ALA A 403 22.61 -10.72 -13.51
CA ALA A 403 23.62 -9.90 -12.83
C ALA A 403 23.62 -10.17 -11.30
N CYS A 404 22.45 -10.53 -10.78
CA CYS A 404 22.14 -10.86 -9.39
C CYS A 404 22.39 -12.31 -8.96
N SER A 405 22.86 -13.19 -9.85
CA SER A 405 23.12 -14.59 -9.49
C SER A 405 24.36 -14.76 -8.60
N GLU A 406 25.29 -13.81 -8.65
CA GLU A 406 26.51 -13.76 -7.81
C GLU A 406 26.49 -12.62 -6.78
N VAL A 407 25.40 -11.83 -6.74
CA VAL A 407 25.28 -10.66 -5.85
C VAL A 407 24.24 -10.90 -4.78
N GLU A 408 24.70 -10.96 -3.54
CA GLU A 408 23.86 -11.02 -2.35
C GLU A 408 23.73 -9.62 -1.75
N CYS A 409 22.50 -9.10 -1.73
CA CYS A 409 22.18 -7.86 -1.04
C CYS A 409 21.87 -8.15 0.43
N GLN A 410 22.52 -7.43 1.34
CA GLN A 410 22.35 -7.61 2.77
C GLN A 410 21.01 -7.03 3.27
N HIS A 411 20.63 -7.41 4.50
CA HIS A 411 19.47 -6.87 5.22
C HIS A 411 18.12 -6.98 4.46
N GLY A 412 17.99 -7.96 3.55
CA GLY A 412 16.78 -8.16 2.76
C GLY A 412 16.69 -7.27 1.51
N GLY A 413 17.81 -6.70 1.05
CA GLY A 413 17.84 -5.97 -0.22
C GLY A 413 17.51 -6.85 -1.43
N LYS A 414 16.87 -6.27 -2.44
CA LYS A 414 16.50 -6.98 -3.68
C LYS A 414 17.49 -6.63 -4.78
N CYS A 415 18.20 -7.60 -5.33
CA CYS A 415 19.06 -7.34 -6.48
C CYS A 415 18.23 -7.21 -7.77
N VAL A 416 18.55 -6.21 -8.59
CA VAL A 416 18.01 -6.02 -9.95
C VAL A 416 19.13 -5.75 -10.96
N ALA A 417 18.93 -6.10 -12.23
CA ALA A 417 19.87 -5.78 -13.29
C ALA A 417 19.69 -4.31 -13.75
N SER A 418 20.78 -3.53 -13.78
CA SER A 418 20.76 -2.11 -14.14
C SER A 418 20.32 -1.86 -15.58
N THR A 419 19.27 -1.09 -15.78
CA THR A 419 18.79 -0.70 -17.12
C THR A 419 19.51 0.53 -17.71
N GLN A 420 20.52 1.09 -17.02
CA GLN A 420 21.02 2.44 -17.30
C GLN A 420 21.99 2.60 -18.49
N ASP A 421 22.47 1.55 -19.14
CA ASP A 421 23.46 1.70 -20.23
C ASP A 421 22.89 2.04 -21.61
N THR A 422 21.57 2.25 -21.76
CA THR A 422 20.98 2.59 -23.08
C THR A 422 20.74 4.07 -23.32
N LYS A 423 20.83 4.95 -22.31
CA LYS A 423 20.58 6.40 -22.48
C LYS A 423 21.84 7.27 -22.54
N ASN A 424 22.97 6.83 -21.97
CA ASN A 424 24.22 7.61 -21.92
C ASN A 424 25.30 7.15 -22.92
N LEU A 425 24.92 6.52 -24.03
CA LEU A 425 25.82 6.30 -25.18
C LEU A 425 25.56 7.31 -26.31
N SER A 426 25.46 8.59 -25.97
CA SER A 426 25.31 9.67 -26.96
C SER A 426 26.34 10.80 -26.83
N THR A 427 27.32 10.71 -25.92
CA THR A 427 28.31 11.79 -25.70
C THR A 427 29.77 11.36 -25.66
N VAL A 428 30.12 10.17 -26.16
CA VAL A 428 31.52 9.83 -26.44
C VAL A 428 31.79 9.95 -27.94
N THR A 429 32.21 11.14 -28.37
CA THR A 429 32.88 11.36 -29.66
C THR A 429 34.29 10.76 -29.62
N THR A 430 34.38 9.43 -29.66
CA THR A 430 35.59 8.72 -30.08
C THR A 430 35.24 7.79 -31.22
N PRO A 431 36.09 7.65 -32.25
CA PRO A 431 35.78 6.85 -33.42
C PRO A 431 35.65 5.38 -33.01
N THR A 432 34.43 4.85 -33.10
CA THR A 432 34.05 3.44 -33.29
C THR A 432 34.96 2.38 -32.64
N PRO A 433 34.52 1.69 -31.57
CA PRO A 433 35.09 0.38 -31.26
C PRO A 433 34.69 -0.64 -32.36
N PRO A 434 35.48 -1.72 -32.57
CA PRO A 434 35.25 -2.70 -33.63
C PRO A 434 33.90 -3.44 -33.47
N PRO A 435 33.30 -3.92 -34.57
CA PRO A 435 31.90 -4.40 -34.65
C PRO A 435 31.61 -5.77 -33.98
N PHE A 436 32.44 -6.20 -33.01
CA PHE A 436 32.37 -7.54 -32.40
C PHE A 436 32.06 -7.58 -30.90
N PHE A 437 31.94 -6.44 -30.22
CA PHE A 437 31.59 -6.45 -28.80
C PHE A 437 30.11 -6.13 -28.60
N ALA A 438 29.36 -7.14 -28.13
CA ALA A 438 28.04 -6.95 -27.55
C ALA A 438 28.10 -5.89 -26.43
N PRO A 439 27.02 -5.11 -26.18
CA PRO A 439 26.97 -4.24 -25.01
C PRO A 439 27.26 -5.06 -23.74
N PRO A 440 28.01 -4.50 -22.77
CA PRO A 440 28.26 -5.19 -21.51
C PRO A 440 26.91 -5.60 -20.87
N PRO A 441 26.86 -6.75 -20.19
CA PRO A 441 25.65 -7.14 -19.47
C PRO A 441 25.32 -6.06 -18.42
N PRO A 442 24.02 -5.81 -18.16
CA PRO A 442 23.60 -4.84 -17.15
C PRO A 442 24.20 -5.21 -15.78
N ALA A 443 24.87 -4.27 -15.12
CA ALA A 443 25.48 -4.50 -13.81
C ALA A 443 24.41 -4.79 -12.74
N PRO A 444 24.68 -5.64 -11.74
CA PRO A 444 23.75 -5.86 -10.63
C PRO A 444 23.70 -4.63 -9.74
N VAL A 445 22.49 -4.27 -9.30
CA VAL A 445 22.24 -3.17 -8.36
C VAL A 445 21.33 -3.66 -7.26
N CYS A 446 21.73 -3.46 -6.01
CA CYS A 446 20.88 -3.73 -4.87
C CYS A 446 19.87 -2.60 -4.64
N LEU A 447 18.60 -2.97 -4.51
CA LEU A 447 17.53 -2.13 -4.00
C LEU A 447 17.49 -2.26 -2.49
N CYS A 448 18.01 -1.24 -1.79
CA CYS A 448 18.18 -1.30 -0.34
C CYS A 448 16.91 -0.92 0.40
N PRO A 449 16.51 -1.73 1.40
CA PRO A 449 15.31 -1.47 2.18
C PRO A 449 15.50 -0.22 3.05
N LEU A 450 14.37 0.34 3.52
CA LEU A 450 14.36 1.51 4.37
C LEU A 450 15.25 1.34 5.61
N GLY A 451 16.14 2.30 5.85
CA GLY A 451 17.12 2.25 6.95
C GLY A 451 18.48 1.65 6.57
N TYR A 452 18.68 1.24 5.32
CA TYR A 452 19.95 0.70 4.82
C TYR A 452 20.38 1.34 3.50
N SER A 453 21.69 1.40 3.26
CA SER A 453 22.30 1.86 2.01
C SER A 453 23.66 1.19 1.76
N GLY A 454 24.34 1.61 0.70
CA GLY A 454 25.55 0.96 0.18
C GLY A 454 25.26 0.16 -1.08
N ASP A 455 26.31 -0.30 -1.74
CA ASP A 455 26.19 -1.04 -3.01
C ASP A 455 25.53 -2.41 -2.79
N PHE A 456 25.65 -2.96 -1.57
CA PHE A 456 25.06 -4.23 -1.14
C PHE A 456 24.16 -4.08 0.09
N CYS A 457 23.68 -2.87 0.40
CA CYS A 457 22.82 -2.59 1.55
C CYS A 457 23.44 -2.90 2.91
N GLU A 458 24.77 -2.82 2.99
CA GLU A 458 25.56 -3.17 4.17
C GLU A 458 25.62 -2.05 5.23
N LYS A 459 25.27 -0.82 4.88
CA LYS A 459 25.37 0.35 5.77
C LYS A 459 24.02 0.66 6.39
N GLN A 460 23.97 0.70 7.72
CA GLN A 460 22.78 1.16 8.44
C GLN A 460 22.72 2.69 8.46
N LEU A 461 21.52 3.24 8.26
CA LEU A 461 21.25 4.68 8.21
C LEU A 461 20.38 5.14 9.38
N ASN A 462 20.63 6.36 9.85
CA ASN A 462 19.69 7.11 10.69
C ASN A 462 19.01 8.19 9.85
N LEU A 463 17.79 7.91 9.39
CA LEU A 463 17.06 8.77 8.48
C LEU A 463 16.29 9.86 9.23
N GLU A 464 16.86 11.06 9.33
CA GLU A 464 16.15 12.24 9.84
C GLU A 464 15.44 12.99 8.70
N VAL A 465 16.15 13.21 7.59
CA VAL A 465 15.64 13.87 6.38
C VAL A 465 15.95 12.98 5.19
N PRO A 466 14.97 12.35 4.54
CA PRO A 466 15.22 11.42 3.45
C PRO A 466 15.72 12.11 2.17
N SER A 467 16.66 11.44 1.51
CA SER A 467 17.23 11.78 0.21
C SER A 467 16.87 10.73 -0.83
N PHE A 468 16.49 11.20 -2.00
CA PHE A 468 16.04 10.42 -3.14
C PHE A 468 17.03 10.59 -4.30
N ASN A 469 17.36 9.49 -4.98
CA ASN A 469 18.41 9.44 -5.99
C ASN A 469 17.89 9.09 -7.40
N GLY A 470 16.58 9.18 -7.65
CA GLY A 470 15.97 8.78 -8.92
C GLY A 470 15.73 7.27 -9.08
N SER A 471 16.13 6.44 -8.12
CA SER A 471 15.65 5.05 -7.95
C SER A 471 14.91 4.85 -6.62
N SER A 472 14.88 5.91 -5.80
CA SER A 472 14.34 5.86 -4.44
C SER A 472 12.83 6.06 -4.42
N HIS A 473 12.15 5.40 -3.50
CA HIS A 473 10.75 5.68 -3.18
C HIS A 473 10.43 5.30 -1.74
N LEU A 474 9.43 5.97 -1.17
CA LEU A 474 8.74 5.54 0.05
C LEU A 474 7.29 5.20 -0.31
N MET A 475 6.75 4.20 0.37
CA MET A 475 5.38 3.72 0.21
C MET A 475 4.62 3.89 1.52
N PHE A 476 3.48 4.56 1.47
CA PHE A 476 2.57 4.77 2.59
C PHE A 476 1.24 4.06 2.32
N PRO A 477 0.41 3.82 3.36
CA PRO A 477 -0.95 3.34 3.16
C PRO A 477 -1.75 4.30 2.26
N ALA A 478 -2.79 3.78 1.60
CA ALA A 478 -3.67 4.59 0.79
C ALA A 478 -4.34 5.69 1.62
N LEU A 479 -4.51 6.88 1.04
CA LEU A 479 -5.17 8.01 1.69
C LEU A 479 -6.66 7.75 1.92
N GLY A 480 -7.29 6.91 1.10
CA GLY A 480 -8.62 6.37 1.35
C GLY A 480 -9.70 7.42 1.60
N GLY A 481 -10.53 7.18 2.62
CA GLY A 481 -11.66 8.03 2.99
C GLY A 481 -11.27 9.45 3.42
N SER A 482 -10.02 9.64 3.87
CA SER A 482 -9.54 10.91 4.43
C SER A 482 -9.48 12.06 3.44
N VAL A 483 -9.51 11.76 2.13
CA VAL A 483 -9.37 12.75 1.05
C VAL A 483 -10.58 12.81 0.10
N LEU A 484 -11.70 12.16 0.44
CA LEU A 484 -12.87 11.99 -0.44
C LEU A 484 -13.44 13.31 -0.95
N SER A 485 -13.83 14.24 -0.07
CA SER A 485 -14.46 15.51 -0.43
C SER A 485 -13.54 16.72 -0.33
N TRP A 486 -12.46 16.59 0.44
CA TRP A 486 -11.50 17.65 0.71
C TRP A 486 -10.08 17.07 0.80
N LEU A 487 -9.07 17.86 0.45
CA LEU A 487 -7.66 17.50 0.56
C LEU A 487 -6.86 18.78 0.81
N GLU A 488 -6.02 18.80 1.82
CA GLU A 488 -4.92 19.76 1.97
C GLU A 488 -3.60 19.00 2.01
N LEU A 489 -2.65 19.38 1.16
CA LEU A 489 -1.37 18.70 1.04
C LEU A 489 -0.25 19.74 1.08
N GLU A 490 0.76 19.50 1.91
CA GLU A 490 1.99 20.30 1.95
C GLU A 490 3.20 19.39 1.79
N VAL A 491 4.10 19.76 0.88
CA VAL A 491 5.39 19.09 0.68
C VAL A 491 6.51 20.12 0.74
N VAL A 492 7.49 19.91 1.63
CA VAL A 492 8.71 20.71 1.70
C VAL A 492 9.87 19.90 1.14
N PHE A 493 10.50 20.39 0.08
CA PHE A 493 11.49 19.64 -0.68
C PHE A 493 12.64 20.50 -1.20
N ARG A 494 13.77 19.86 -1.49
CA ARG A 494 14.93 20.45 -2.16
C ARG A 494 15.27 19.61 -3.38
N ALA A 495 14.88 20.06 -4.55
CA ALA A 495 15.08 19.33 -5.80
C ALA A 495 16.52 19.46 -6.30
N ALA A 496 17.13 18.36 -6.73
CA ALA A 496 18.41 18.37 -7.45
C ALA A 496 18.21 18.38 -8.98
N SER A 497 17.08 17.85 -9.46
CA SER A 497 16.68 17.80 -10.87
C SER A 497 15.53 18.78 -11.15
N THR A 498 15.35 19.16 -12.42
CA THR A 498 14.22 19.96 -12.91
C THR A 498 12.95 19.15 -13.15
N ASP A 499 13.07 17.82 -13.17
CA ASP A 499 11.99 16.89 -13.47
C ASP A 499 12.00 15.75 -12.44
N GLY A 500 10.82 15.28 -12.04
CA GLY A 500 10.69 14.20 -11.07
C GLY A 500 9.31 14.07 -10.41
N VAL A 501 8.92 12.85 -10.03
CA VAL A 501 7.68 12.60 -9.27
C VAL A 501 7.92 12.80 -7.77
N LEU A 502 7.29 13.82 -7.17
CA LEU A 502 7.34 14.04 -5.73
C LEU A 502 6.37 13.11 -5.00
N LEU A 503 5.13 13.00 -5.48
CA LEU A 503 4.06 12.24 -4.86
C LEU A 503 3.11 11.68 -5.92
N TYR A 504 2.65 10.44 -5.75
CA TYR A 504 1.67 9.81 -6.64
C TYR A 504 0.80 8.79 -5.90
N GLU A 505 -0.49 8.78 -6.19
CA GLU A 505 -1.44 7.76 -5.73
C GLU A 505 -2.59 7.61 -6.72
N SER A 506 -3.15 6.40 -6.85
CA SER A 506 -4.22 6.08 -7.79
C SER A 506 -5.31 5.20 -7.16
N HIS A 507 -6.45 5.12 -7.85
CA HIS A 507 -7.50 4.15 -7.56
C HIS A 507 -7.18 2.74 -8.05
N ARG A 508 -6.41 2.62 -9.14
CA ARG A 508 -6.12 1.33 -9.79
C ARG A 508 -4.63 1.18 -10.09
N SER A 509 -4.17 -0.06 -10.09
CA SER A 509 -2.78 -0.45 -10.38
C SER A 509 -2.36 -0.18 -11.81
N ASP A 510 -3.31 0.00 -12.74
CA ASP A 510 -3.08 0.33 -14.16
C ASP A 510 -3.08 1.86 -14.41
N GLY A 511 -3.19 2.67 -13.35
CA GLY A 511 -3.17 4.13 -13.43
C GLY A 511 -4.45 4.74 -14.01
N THR A 512 -5.50 3.93 -14.21
CA THR A 512 -6.80 4.39 -14.69
C THR A 512 -7.74 4.76 -13.54
N GLY A 513 -8.64 5.71 -13.80
CA GLY A 513 -9.58 6.24 -12.81
C GLY A 513 -8.98 7.38 -12.00
N ASP A 514 -9.46 7.55 -10.78
CA ASP A 514 -9.06 8.65 -9.92
C ASP A 514 -7.59 8.57 -9.54
N PHE A 515 -6.89 9.70 -9.56
CA PHE A 515 -5.51 9.79 -9.11
C PHE A 515 -5.15 11.20 -8.70
N ILE A 516 -4.09 11.31 -7.89
CA ILE A 516 -3.41 12.58 -7.61
C ILE A 516 -1.91 12.43 -7.85
N ALA A 517 -1.30 13.52 -8.30
CA ALA A 517 0.14 13.58 -8.48
C ALA A 517 0.69 14.97 -8.22
N LEU A 518 1.82 15.03 -7.53
CA LEU A 518 2.65 16.22 -7.45
C LEU A 518 3.99 15.93 -8.15
N THR A 519 4.30 16.69 -9.18
CA THR A 519 5.47 16.43 -10.03
C THR A 519 6.24 17.71 -10.31
N LEU A 520 7.50 17.54 -10.70
CA LEU A 520 8.34 18.57 -11.29
C LEU A 520 8.44 18.31 -12.79
N SER A 521 8.20 19.35 -13.59
CA SER A 521 8.44 19.33 -15.03
C SER A 521 9.04 20.65 -15.48
N GLN A 522 10.23 20.63 -16.09
CA GLN A 522 10.96 21.83 -16.50
C GLN A 522 11.09 22.87 -15.37
N ALA A 523 11.43 22.38 -14.17
CA ALA A 523 11.53 23.14 -12.93
C ALA A 523 10.22 23.81 -12.47
N HIS A 524 9.06 23.44 -12.99
CA HIS A 524 7.78 23.91 -12.46
C HIS A 524 7.14 22.81 -11.62
N VAL A 525 6.45 23.21 -10.55
CA VAL A 525 5.66 22.27 -9.75
C VAL A 525 4.30 22.11 -10.42
N LEU A 526 3.90 20.88 -10.67
CA LEU A 526 2.62 20.53 -11.28
C LEU A 526 1.81 19.69 -10.28
N PHE A 527 0.58 20.11 -10.02
CA PHE A 527 -0.42 19.29 -9.35
C PHE A 527 -1.41 18.78 -10.40
N THR A 528 -1.50 17.46 -10.54
CA THR A 528 -2.38 16.79 -11.48
C THR A 528 -3.38 15.92 -10.74
N ILE A 529 -4.65 16.00 -11.12
CA ILE A 529 -5.74 15.26 -10.48
C ILE A 529 -6.79 14.82 -11.50
N ASP A 530 -7.32 13.62 -11.33
CA ASP A 530 -8.53 13.12 -11.99
C ASP A 530 -9.52 12.61 -10.93
N LEU A 531 -10.80 12.94 -11.11
CA LEU A 531 -11.92 12.48 -10.26
C LEU A 531 -12.83 11.50 -11.02
N GLY A 532 -12.33 10.90 -12.11
CA GLY A 532 -13.03 9.94 -12.96
C GLY A 532 -13.71 10.56 -14.19
N SER A 533 -13.66 11.88 -14.35
CA SER A 533 -14.26 12.60 -15.48
C SER A 533 -13.29 13.50 -16.24
N GLY A 534 -11.99 13.33 -16.03
CA GLY A 534 -10.93 13.98 -16.78
C GLY A 534 -9.94 14.74 -15.90
N ILE A 535 -8.78 15.02 -16.50
CA ILE A 535 -7.60 15.50 -15.80
C ILE A 535 -7.61 17.04 -15.68
N LEU A 536 -7.33 17.54 -14.47
CA LEU A 536 -6.90 18.91 -14.22
C LEU A 536 -5.39 18.91 -13.93
N THR A 537 -4.65 19.83 -14.55
CA THR A 537 -3.23 20.09 -14.20
C THR A 537 -3.04 21.56 -13.87
N LEU A 538 -2.62 21.84 -12.64
CA LEU A 538 -2.22 23.17 -12.17
C LEU A 538 -0.70 23.25 -12.18
N ARG A 539 -0.15 24.34 -12.72
CA ARG A 539 1.30 24.55 -12.86
C ARG A 539 1.70 25.83 -12.12
N SER A 540 2.81 25.79 -11.38
CA SER A 540 3.37 26.99 -10.73
C SER A 540 3.66 28.11 -11.76
N VAL A 541 3.51 29.37 -11.36
CA VAL A 541 3.70 30.51 -12.28
C VAL A 541 5.15 30.63 -12.72
N TYR A 542 6.08 30.42 -11.77
CA TYR A 542 7.50 30.53 -11.99
C TYR A 542 8.21 29.20 -11.73
N PRO A 543 9.35 28.94 -12.39
CA PRO A 543 10.19 27.79 -12.08
C PRO A 543 10.80 27.91 -10.68
N ILE A 544 10.91 26.79 -9.99
CA ILE A 544 11.70 26.63 -8.77
C ILE A 544 13.20 26.67 -9.09
N ARG A 545 14.02 26.88 -8.07
CA ARG A 545 15.49 26.86 -8.21
C ARG A 545 16.04 25.53 -7.67
N PRO A 546 16.70 24.71 -8.49
CA PRO A 546 17.34 23.49 -7.99
C PRO A 546 18.37 23.80 -6.89
N GLY A 547 18.48 22.90 -5.91
CA GLY A 547 19.46 22.96 -4.83
C GLY A 547 19.05 23.78 -3.61
N ILE A 548 17.88 24.44 -3.62
CA ILE A 548 17.33 25.14 -2.45
C ILE A 548 15.97 24.56 -2.02
N TRP A 549 15.57 24.87 -0.79
CA TRP A 549 14.32 24.41 -0.21
C TRP A 549 13.13 25.19 -0.77
N HIS A 550 12.07 24.46 -1.08
CA HIS A 550 10.80 24.92 -1.60
C HIS A 550 9.64 24.32 -0.81
N SER A 551 8.51 25.02 -0.73
CA SER A 551 7.27 24.51 -0.15
C SER A 551 6.16 24.56 -1.19
N ALA A 552 5.54 23.41 -1.46
CA ALA A 552 4.36 23.32 -2.32
C ALA A 552 3.14 22.95 -1.46
N ARG A 553 2.11 23.79 -1.53
CA ARG A 553 0.81 23.60 -0.89
C ARG A 553 -0.25 23.41 -1.95
N VAL A 554 -1.06 22.38 -1.78
CA VAL A 554 -2.20 22.06 -2.61
C VAL A 554 -3.42 22.00 -1.72
N SER A 555 -4.55 22.52 -2.20
CA SER A 555 -5.82 22.17 -1.59
C SER A 555 -6.90 21.94 -2.62
N ARG A 556 -7.84 21.08 -2.29
CA ARG A 556 -9.00 20.73 -3.10
C ARG A 556 -10.23 20.63 -2.22
N THR A 557 -11.33 21.21 -2.69
CA THR A 557 -12.68 21.04 -2.11
C THR A 557 -13.64 20.69 -3.24
N GLY A 558 -14.15 19.47 -3.25
CA GLY A 558 -14.91 18.92 -4.36
C GLY A 558 -14.11 19.02 -5.67
N ARG A 559 -14.64 19.75 -6.65
CA ARG A 559 -13.98 19.92 -7.95
C ARG A 559 -12.96 21.05 -8.01
N TRP A 560 -13.00 21.98 -7.06
CA TRP A 560 -12.13 23.14 -7.06
C TRP A 560 -10.81 22.81 -6.39
N ALA A 561 -9.70 23.10 -7.07
CA ALA A 561 -8.36 22.86 -6.57
C ALA A 561 -7.46 24.09 -6.77
N TRP A 562 -6.45 24.23 -5.92
CA TRP A 562 -5.42 25.25 -6.05
C TRP A 562 -4.03 24.73 -5.67
N LEU A 563 -3.02 25.36 -6.25
CA LEU A 563 -1.60 25.14 -6.04
C LEU A 563 -0.93 26.46 -5.65
N TYR A 564 -0.12 26.44 -4.60
CA TYR A 564 0.68 27.56 -4.11
C TYR A 564 2.09 27.07 -3.82
N VAL A 565 3.11 27.73 -4.40
CA VAL A 565 4.51 27.30 -4.30
C VAL A 565 5.33 28.48 -3.79
N ASP A 566 6.02 28.30 -2.67
CA ASP A 566 6.76 29.35 -1.95
C ASP A 566 5.88 30.59 -1.74
N ASP A 567 6.29 31.75 -2.24
CA ASP A 567 5.53 33.01 -2.21
C ASP A 567 4.97 33.39 -3.60
N GLN A 568 4.83 32.42 -4.51
CA GLN A 568 4.30 32.65 -5.85
C GLN A 568 2.77 32.89 -5.83
N PRO A 569 2.19 33.56 -6.85
CA PRO A 569 0.74 33.66 -6.96
C PRO A 569 0.05 32.29 -6.98
N VAL A 570 -1.11 32.19 -6.30
CA VAL A 570 -1.93 30.98 -6.27
C VAL A 570 -2.49 30.69 -7.67
N VAL A 571 -2.40 29.44 -8.11
CA VAL A 571 -3.00 28.96 -9.35
C VAL A 571 -4.16 28.04 -8.99
N SER A 572 -5.35 28.25 -9.59
CA SER A 572 -6.54 27.45 -9.28
C SER A 572 -7.30 27.02 -10.53
N GLY A 573 -8.16 26.00 -10.38
CA GLY A 573 -8.98 25.47 -11.46
C GLY A 573 -10.07 24.54 -10.97
N LEU A 574 -10.94 24.11 -11.88
CA LEU A 574 -11.94 23.08 -11.63
C LEU A 574 -11.65 21.83 -12.47
N THR A 575 -11.82 20.65 -11.87
CA THR A 575 -11.81 19.40 -12.64
C THR A 575 -13.00 19.34 -13.61
N PRO A 576 -12.82 18.76 -14.81
CA PRO A 576 -13.90 18.54 -15.76
C PRO A 576 -14.98 17.58 -15.22
N GLY A 577 -16.19 17.65 -15.80
CA GLY A 577 -17.29 16.75 -15.47
C GLY A 577 -18.02 17.09 -14.17
N GLY A 578 -18.71 16.10 -13.59
CA GLY A 578 -19.62 16.27 -12.45
C GLY A 578 -19.16 15.64 -11.14
N PHE A 579 -18.10 14.82 -11.16
CA PHE A 579 -17.65 14.09 -9.98
C PHE A 579 -16.87 15.00 -9.03
N THR A 580 -17.13 14.85 -7.73
CA THR A 580 -16.55 15.64 -6.64
C THR A 580 -15.75 14.80 -5.66
N MET A 581 -15.94 13.48 -5.70
CA MET A 581 -15.30 12.51 -4.81
C MET A 581 -13.99 12.03 -5.42
N LEU A 582 -12.98 11.84 -4.57
CA LEU A 582 -11.67 11.31 -4.92
C LEU A 582 -11.49 9.95 -4.24
N SER A 583 -11.56 8.86 -5.00
CA SER A 583 -11.39 7.49 -4.49
C SER A 583 -9.97 7.01 -4.72
N LEU A 584 -9.16 6.91 -3.66
CA LEU A 584 -7.78 6.40 -3.74
C LEU A 584 -7.65 5.15 -2.87
N SER A 585 -7.28 4.03 -3.48
CA SER A 585 -7.25 2.71 -2.83
C SER A 585 -5.92 1.99 -2.99
N HIS A 586 -4.96 2.55 -3.75
CA HIS A 586 -3.61 2.03 -3.87
C HIS A 586 -2.62 2.81 -2.99
N PRO A 587 -1.44 2.23 -2.70
CA PRO A 587 -0.45 2.90 -1.85
C PRO A 587 -0.05 4.28 -2.37
N LEU A 588 0.16 5.20 -1.43
CA LEU A 588 0.73 6.51 -1.70
C LEU A 588 2.25 6.38 -1.85
N TYR A 589 2.77 6.79 -3.01
CA TYR A 589 4.21 6.79 -3.28
C TYR A 589 4.80 8.18 -3.16
N LEU A 590 5.97 8.27 -2.52
CA LEU A 590 6.74 9.50 -2.38
C LEU A 590 8.13 9.35 -2.98
N GLY A 591 8.54 10.33 -3.79
CA GLY A 591 9.86 10.45 -4.41
C GLY A 591 10.10 9.56 -5.65
N GLY A 592 9.24 8.59 -5.92
CA GLY A 592 9.34 7.73 -7.09
C GLY A 592 8.26 6.65 -7.05
N ILE A 593 8.04 5.98 -8.18
CA ILE A 593 7.08 4.87 -8.30
C ILE A 593 7.90 3.59 -8.59
N PRO A 594 7.65 2.46 -7.89
CA PRO A 594 8.40 1.23 -8.10
C PRO A 594 8.27 0.72 -9.54
N PRO A 595 9.33 0.17 -10.15
CA PRO A 595 9.26 -0.39 -11.51
C PRO A 595 8.27 -1.55 -11.66
N THR A 596 7.95 -2.25 -10.57
CA THR A 596 7.06 -3.41 -10.53
C THR A 596 5.58 -3.03 -10.42
N SER A 597 5.23 -1.76 -10.18
CA SER A 597 3.84 -1.33 -10.28
C SER A 597 3.45 -1.33 -11.75
N THR A 598 2.45 -2.14 -12.12
CA THR A 598 2.00 -2.43 -13.49
C THR A 598 1.46 -1.23 -14.29
N SER A 599 1.63 0.00 -13.81
CA SER A 599 1.21 1.24 -14.47
C SER A 599 2.39 2.16 -14.75
N GLN A 600 2.55 2.54 -16.02
CA GLN A 600 3.12 3.84 -16.32
C GLN A 600 2.03 4.88 -16.00
N PRO A 601 2.25 5.77 -15.03
CA PRO A 601 1.23 6.75 -14.69
C PRO A 601 1.08 7.73 -15.87
N VAL A 602 -0.14 8.23 -16.12
CA VAL A 602 -0.42 9.27 -17.15
C VAL A 602 0.10 10.62 -16.64
N LEU A 603 1.42 10.72 -16.41
CA LEU A 603 2.07 11.90 -15.87
C LEU A 603 2.90 12.59 -16.94
N PRO A 604 2.94 13.94 -16.94
CA PRO A 604 3.84 14.72 -17.79
C PRO A 604 5.32 14.40 -17.56
N ALA A 605 5.67 13.91 -16.36
CA ALA A 605 7.00 13.46 -15.98
C ALA A 605 6.93 12.07 -15.34
N SER A 606 7.63 11.10 -15.93
CA SER A 606 7.67 9.69 -15.49
C SER A 606 8.97 9.32 -14.78
N GLN A 607 9.87 10.28 -14.55
CA GLN A 607 11.14 10.05 -13.84
C GLN A 607 10.94 10.20 -12.33
N ALA A 608 11.61 9.37 -11.53
CA ALA A 608 11.60 9.52 -10.08
C ALA A 608 12.37 10.77 -9.64
N PHE A 609 11.97 11.32 -8.50
CA PHE A 609 12.57 12.52 -7.93
C PHE A 609 14.00 12.28 -7.46
N THR A 610 14.83 13.30 -7.64
CA THR A 610 16.19 13.37 -7.10
C THR A 610 16.30 14.63 -6.26
N GLY A 611 16.64 14.49 -4.98
CA GLY A 611 16.67 15.59 -4.02
C GLY A 611 16.31 15.14 -2.61
N CYS A 612 15.93 16.07 -1.74
CA CYS A 612 15.49 15.76 -0.37
C CYS A 612 14.04 16.16 -0.17
N ILE A 613 13.29 15.38 0.61
CA ILE A 613 11.93 15.73 1.05
C ILE A 613 11.98 15.79 2.58
N GLN A 614 11.68 16.96 3.15
CA GLN A 614 11.78 17.22 4.59
C GLN A 614 10.45 17.05 5.30
N LYS A 615 9.34 17.34 4.62
CA LYS A 615 8.01 17.34 5.21
C LYS A 615 6.98 16.89 4.19
N LEU A 616 6.07 16.03 4.64
CA LEU A 616 4.80 15.74 4.01
C LEU A 616 3.72 15.99 5.06
N SER A 617 2.69 16.75 4.73
CA SER A 617 1.54 16.94 5.61
C SER A 617 0.26 16.81 4.82
N LEU A 618 -0.68 16.07 5.38
CA LEU A 618 -1.99 15.83 4.82
C LEU A 618 -3.02 16.37 5.81
N ASN A 619 -3.92 17.23 5.33
CA ASN A 619 -5.09 17.67 6.11
C ASN A 619 -4.67 18.30 7.46
N GLY A 620 -3.56 19.05 7.45
CA GLY A 620 -2.95 19.66 8.62
C GLY A 620 -2.16 18.71 9.54
N ARG A 621 -2.12 17.41 9.24
CA ARG A 621 -1.37 16.40 10.00
C ARG A 621 -0.05 16.06 9.30
N PRO A 622 1.11 16.19 9.98
CA PRO A 622 2.38 15.74 9.40
C PRO A 622 2.41 14.21 9.29
N ILE A 623 2.87 13.71 8.15
CA ILE A 623 3.14 12.28 7.95
C ILE A 623 4.60 12.03 8.30
N HIS A 624 4.85 11.10 9.22
CA HIS A 624 6.21 10.69 9.56
C HIS A 624 6.84 9.95 8.38
N LEU A 625 7.80 10.59 7.70
CA LEU A 625 8.34 10.08 6.45
C LEU A 625 9.03 8.71 6.58
N VAL A 626 9.64 8.42 7.73
CA VAL A 626 10.37 7.16 7.95
C VAL A 626 9.53 6.15 8.71
N SER A 627 9.04 6.49 9.90
CA SER A 627 8.25 5.55 10.72
C SER A 627 6.83 5.34 10.21
N GLY A 628 6.28 6.25 9.39
CA GLY A 628 4.97 6.09 8.78
C GLY A 628 5.00 5.34 7.44
N ALA A 629 6.17 5.08 6.87
CA ALA A 629 6.30 4.35 5.62
C ALA A 629 6.13 2.84 5.86
N VAL A 630 5.30 2.19 5.05
CA VAL A 630 5.12 0.73 5.03
C VAL A 630 6.35 0.06 4.43
N SER A 631 6.93 0.65 3.40
CA SER A 631 8.18 0.19 2.79
C SER A 631 8.90 1.33 2.08
N GLY A 632 10.14 1.10 1.68
CA GLY A 632 10.91 2.03 0.88
C GLY A 632 12.14 1.37 0.27
N SER A 633 12.61 1.92 -0.84
CA SER A 633 13.80 1.45 -1.54
C SER A 633 14.77 2.60 -1.79
N ASN A 634 16.06 2.36 -1.61
CA ASN A 634 17.17 3.27 -1.95
C ASN A 634 17.05 4.69 -1.34
N VAL A 635 16.40 4.83 -0.19
CA VAL A 635 16.26 6.13 0.50
C VAL A 635 17.47 6.35 1.40
N ASP A 636 18.24 7.41 1.11
CA ASP A 636 19.45 7.76 1.86
C ASP A 636 19.20 8.93 2.82
N SER A 637 20.18 9.29 3.65
CA SER A 637 20.13 10.49 4.49
C SER A 637 20.54 11.73 3.70
N CYS A 638 19.68 12.73 3.69
CA CYS A 638 20.02 14.05 3.18
C CYS A 638 21.13 14.70 4.01
N ASN A 639 22.02 15.46 3.35
CA ASN A 639 22.97 16.32 4.05
C ASN A 639 22.24 17.56 4.62
N HIS A 640 21.75 17.41 5.85
CA HIS A 640 21.02 18.41 6.62
C HIS A 640 21.61 18.46 8.04
N PRO A 641 21.68 19.61 8.74
CA PRO A 641 22.25 19.69 10.09
C PRO A 641 21.75 18.62 11.08
N CYS A 642 20.45 18.27 11.04
CA CYS A 642 19.90 17.20 11.89
C CYS A 642 20.56 15.82 11.70
N SER A 643 21.12 15.51 10.51
CA SER A 643 21.83 14.24 10.32
C SER A 643 23.12 14.14 11.15
N GLN A 644 23.65 15.28 11.63
CA GLN A 644 24.80 15.34 12.54
C GLN A 644 24.40 15.27 14.02
N ARG A 645 23.10 15.08 14.33
CA ARG A 645 22.54 15.02 15.69
C ARG A 645 22.99 16.21 16.56
N PRO A 646 22.62 17.45 16.17
CA PRO A 646 23.11 18.65 16.83
C PRO A 646 22.49 18.91 18.21
N CYS A 647 21.41 18.20 18.56
CA CYS A 647 20.71 18.34 19.84
C CYS A 647 21.28 17.35 20.86
N ASP A 648 21.85 17.87 21.95
CA ASP A 648 22.43 17.08 23.03
C ASP A 648 21.38 16.59 24.04
N ASN A 649 21.80 15.72 24.96
CA ASN A 649 21.01 15.25 26.11
C ASN A 649 19.65 14.62 25.76
N GLY A 650 19.52 14.01 24.58
CA GLY A 650 18.27 13.40 24.12
C GLY A 650 17.28 14.40 23.51
N GLY A 651 17.74 15.61 23.14
CA GLY A 651 16.94 16.55 22.37
C GLY A 651 16.58 16.03 20.99
N ILE A 652 15.38 16.39 20.52
CA ILE A 652 14.86 16.00 19.20
C ILE A 652 15.17 17.13 18.21
N CYS A 653 15.79 16.81 17.08
CA CYS A 653 16.09 17.80 16.03
C CYS A 653 14.90 17.98 15.10
N GLU A 654 14.36 19.20 15.03
CA GLU A 654 13.30 19.57 14.09
C GLU A 654 13.90 20.31 12.89
N PRO A 655 13.85 19.73 11.68
CA PRO A 655 14.44 20.34 10.49
C PRO A 655 13.52 21.43 9.91
N HIS A 656 14.10 22.57 9.52
CA HIS A 656 13.39 23.74 8.99
C HIS A 656 14.12 24.33 7.77
N GLY A 657 13.76 23.87 6.57
CA GLY A 657 14.49 24.22 5.35
C GLY A 657 15.98 23.89 5.52
N PRO A 658 16.90 24.88 5.43
CA PRO A 658 18.33 24.65 5.64
C PRO A 658 18.77 24.70 7.11
N SER A 659 17.90 25.13 8.03
CA SER A 659 18.19 25.25 9.47
C SER A 659 17.49 24.16 10.28
N TYR A 660 17.64 24.21 11.59
CA TYR A 660 16.97 23.30 12.53
C TYR A 660 16.67 24.02 13.83
N THR A 661 15.76 23.45 14.62
CA THR A 661 15.57 23.80 16.03
C THR A 661 15.60 22.54 16.88
N CYS A 662 16.12 22.63 18.10
CA CYS A 662 16.07 21.51 19.02
C CYS A 662 14.86 21.59 19.95
N ARG A 663 14.18 20.46 20.11
CA ARG A 663 13.17 20.24 21.15
C ARG A 663 13.85 19.63 22.37
N CYS A 664 14.09 20.46 23.36
CA CYS A 664 14.88 20.09 24.52
C CYS A 664 14.03 19.37 25.57
N PRO A 665 14.52 18.24 26.13
CA PRO A 665 13.84 17.54 27.19
C PRO A 665 13.90 18.35 28.49
N LEU A 666 13.00 18.03 29.42
CA LEU A 666 12.94 18.64 30.74
C LEU A 666 14.31 18.62 31.43
N GLY A 667 14.72 19.78 31.97
CA GLY A 667 16.01 19.95 32.62
C GLY A 667 17.11 20.52 31.71
N PHE A 668 16.86 20.63 30.40
CA PHE A 668 17.79 21.20 29.43
C PHE A 668 17.16 22.32 28.61
N LYS A 669 17.98 23.29 28.21
CA LYS A 669 17.60 24.44 27.38
C LYS A 669 18.73 24.83 26.44
N ASP A 670 18.55 25.95 25.73
CA ASP A 670 19.39 26.51 24.65
C ASP A 670 19.17 25.85 23.28
N GLU A 671 19.80 26.42 22.24
CA GLU A 671 19.64 25.99 20.84
C GLU A 671 20.05 24.54 20.58
N HIS A 672 20.88 23.94 21.45
CA HIS A 672 21.45 22.60 21.31
C HIS A 672 21.14 21.69 22.51
N CYS A 673 20.26 22.12 23.43
CA CYS A 673 19.91 21.40 24.66
C CYS A 673 21.10 21.07 25.58
N ARG A 674 22.13 21.92 25.63
CA ARG A 674 23.34 21.66 26.46
C ARG A 674 23.19 22.20 27.87
N SER A 675 22.61 23.39 27.99
CA SER A 675 22.54 24.11 29.24
C SER A 675 21.53 23.47 30.19
N ARG A 676 21.96 23.17 31.41
CA ARG A 676 21.06 22.69 32.46
C ARG A 676 20.19 23.83 32.98
N VAL A 677 18.95 23.46 33.27
CA VAL A 677 17.93 24.29 33.91
C VAL A 677 18.20 24.19 35.43
N VAL A 678 18.81 25.22 36.03
CA VAL A 678 19.27 25.24 37.44
C VAL A 678 18.08 25.37 38.41
N THR A 679 17.75 24.26 39.07
CA THR A 679 16.48 23.94 39.74
C THR A 679 16.08 24.72 41.01
N GLN A 680 16.70 25.84 41.39
CA GLN A 680 16.57 26.28 42.78
C GLN A 680 15.34 27.12 43.19
N ALA A 681 14.50 27.65 42.30
CA ALA A 681 13.16 28.21 42.63
C ALA A 681 12.50 28.89 41.42
N ALA A 682 12.51 28.27 40.25
CA ALA A 682 12.16 29.01 39.05
C ALA A 682 10.89 28.46 38.41
N THR A 683 9.83 29.25 38.62
CA THR A 683 8.55 29.21 37.93
C THR A 683 8.77 28.89 36.43
N PRO A 684 8.15 27.85 35.86
CA PRO A 684 8.37 27.48 34.47
C PRO A 684 7.84 28.55 33.51
N SER A 685 8.61 28.82 32.47
CA SER A 685 8.20 29.57 31.30
C SER A 685 7.99 28.65 30.11
N PHE A 686 6.97 28.99 29.32
CA PHE A 686 6.51 28.27 28.15
C PHE A 686 6.65 29.15 26.91
N SER A 687 7.07 28.55 25.80
CA SER A 687 7.39 29.22 24.54
C SER A 687 6.33 29.05 23.44
N GLY A 688 5.14 28.57 23.80
CA GLY A 688 4.09 28.18 22.85
C GLY A 688 4.24 26.77 22.25
N ARG A 689 5.45 26.19 22.31
CA ARG A 689 5.75 24.78 21.97
C ARG A 689 6.32 24.01 23.15
N SER A 690 6.03 24.48 24.36
CA SER A 690 6.52 23.90 25.61
C SER A 690 5.38 23.21 26.33
N PHE A 691 5.67 22.17 27.10
CA PHE A 691 4.68 21.54 27.96
C PHE A 691 5.34 20.87 29.17
N LEU A 692 4.56 20.69 30.22
CA LEU A 692 4.86 19.79 31.33
C LEU A 692 3.76 18.73 31.39
N LYS A 693 4.16 17.46 31.47
CA LYS A 693 3.28 16.28 31.53
C LYS A 693 3.37 15.68 32.93
N TYR A 694 2.23 15.34 33.50
CA TYR A 694 2.11 14.66 34.79
C TYR A 694 1.23 13.43 34.61
N ALA A 695 1.87 12.25 34.60
CA ALA A 695 1.18 10.95 34.56
C ALA A 695 1.18 10.24 35.93
N ASP A 696 1.59 10.94 37.00
CA ASP A 696 1.62 10.38 38.34
C ASP A 696 0.20 10.03 38.83
N THR A 697 0.05 8.84 39.40
CA THR A 697 -1.26 8.32 39.82
C THR A 697 -1.93 9.17 40.90
N GLU A 698 -1.16 9.85 41.75
CA GLU A 698 -1.68 10.70 42.82
C GLU A 698 -2.21 12.04 42.26
N ILE A 699 -1.55 12.56 41.22
CA ILE A 699 -2.05 13.71 40.45
C ILE A 699 -3.31 13.33 39.68
N MET A 700 -3.27 12.23 38.90
CA MET A 700 -4.40 11.86 38.04
C MET A 700 -5.67 11.52 38.82
N LYS A 701 -5.57 10.86 39.98
CA LYS A 701 -6.72 10.61 40.87
C LYS A 701 -7.43 11.89 41.37
N ARG A 702 -6.76 13.05 41.33
CA ARG A 702 -7.33 14.35 41.72
C ARG A 702 -7.88 15.15 40.55
N VAL A 703 -7.52 14.76 39.32
CA VAL A 703 -8.00 15.38 38.08
C VAL A 703 -9.24 14.64 37.58
N SER A 704 -9.21 13.31 37.62
CA SER A 704 -10.28 12.40 37.19
C SER A 704 -11.27 12.16 38.32
N GLY A 705 -12.52 11.82 37.98
CA GLY A 705 -13.57 11.56 38.96
C GLY A 705 -14.83 12.38 38.74
N ASP A 706 -15.65 12.49 39.77
CA ASP A 706 -16.86 13.33 39.81
C ASP A 706 -16.57 14.75 40.33
N LYS A 707 -15.37 15.00 40.86
CA LYS A 707 -14.95 16.27 41.43
C LYS A 707 -13.61 16.71 40.90
N LEU A 708 -13.45 18.01 40.70
CA LEU A 708 -12.18 18.64 40.37
C LEU A 708 -12.05 19.92 41.19
N HIS A 709 -10.90 20.12 41.81
CA HIS A 709 -10.53 21.43 42.34
C HIS A 709 -9.11 21.73 41.90
N LEU A 710 -8.96 22.68 40.97
CA LEU A 710 -7.69 23.06 40.37
C LEU A 710 -7.50 24.56 40.53
N TRP A 711 -6.36 24.95 41.07
CA TRP A 711 -5.95 26.34 41.19
C TRP A 711 -4.54 26.48 40.61
N LEU A 712 -4.31 27.50 39.79
CA LEU A 712 -2.99 27.92 39.35
C LEU A 712 -2.89 29.44 39.22
N ARG A 713 -1.67 29.93 39.08
CA ARG A 713 -1.37 31.29 38.61
C ARG A 713 -0.72 31.24 37.25
N PHE A 714 -1.06 32.18 36.38
CA PHE A 714 -0.42 32.28 35.06
C PHE A 714 -0.13 33.74 34.69
N ARG A 715 0.84 33.92 33.80
CA ARG A 715 1.05 35.17 33.05
C ARG A 715 1.14 34.82 31.57
N SER A 716 0.44 35.53 30.69
CA SER A 716 0.50 35.31 29.24
C SER A 716 0.99 36.55 28.51
N LEU A 717 1.78 36.35 27.44
CA LEU A 717 2.24 37.39 26.53
C LEU A 717 1.50 37.36 25.18
N THR A 718 0.68 36.34 24.95
CA THR A 718 -0.09 36.12 23.72
C THR A 718 -1.58 36.01 24.02
N PRO A 719 -2.46 36.41 23.08
CA PRO A 719 -3.91 36.34 23.25
C PRO A 719 -4.46 34.91 23.23
N ASP A 720 -3.72 33.97 22.63
CA ASP A 720 -4.12 32.57 22.53
C ASP A 720 -3.06 31.68 23.20
N GLY A 721 -3.51 30.62 23.88
CA GLY A 721 -2.61 29.69 24.58
C GLY A 721 -3.33 28.62 25.41
N LEU A 722 -2.89 27.36 25.33
CA LEU A 722 -3.37 26.25 26.15
C LEU A 722 -2.67 26.27 27.52
N LEU A 723 -3.44 26.40 28.61
CA LEU A 723 -2.91 26.40 29.98
C LEU A 723 -2.98 25.03 30.62
N VAL A 724 -4.11 24.33 30.48
CA VAL A 724 -4.36 23.01 31.09
C VAL A 724 -5.04 22.10 30.08
N TRP A 725 -4.60 20.84 30.00
CA TRP A 725 -5.26 19.80 29.23
C TRP A 725 -5.22 18.45 29.97
N ALA A 726 -6.34 17.74 29.99
CA ALA A 726 -6.42 16.33 30.35
C ALA A 726 -7.49 15.65 29.50
N GLY A 727 -7.17 14.51 28.89
CA GLY A 727 -8.04 13.83 27.93
C GLY A 727 -7.31 12.67 27.25
N GLU A 728 -8.03 11.83 26.51
CA GLU A 728 -7.44 10.72 25.74
C GLU A 728 -6.26 11.23 24.87
N ASP A 729 -5.08 10.61 25.00
CA ASP A 729 -3.93 10.92 24.14
C ASP A 729 -4.23 10.29 22.75
N ASP A 730 -4.12 11.08 21.67
CA ASP A 730 -4.28 10.62 20.27
C ASP A 730 -3.19 9.60 19.82
N ASP A 731 -2.47 8.97 20.76
CA ASP A 731 -1.21 8.25 20.53
C ASP A 731 -1.37 6.73 20.34
N ASP A 732 -2.60 6.21 20.39
CA ASP A 732 -2.87 4.85 19.93
C ASP A 732 -2.93 4.86 18.40
N GLY A 733 -1.77 4.58 17.80
CA GLY A 733 -1.60 4.42 16.36
C GLY A 733 -2.46 3.30 15.78
N GLU A 734 -3.74 3.58 15.53
CA GLU A 734 -4.60 2.83 14.61
C GLU A 734 -5.88 3.65 14.31
N ASN A 735 -5.99 4.14 13.07
CA ASN A 735 -7.26 4.42 12.37
C ASN A 735 -8.48 4.91 13.19
N LYS A 736 -8.39 6.05 13.91
CA LYS A 736 -9.58 6.84 14.24
C LYS A 736 -9.72 8.01 13.26
N GLU A 737 -10.39 7.72 12.15
CA GLU A 737 -10.98 8.71 11.26
C GLU A 737 -11.92 9.63 12.05
N VAL A 738 -11.98 10.90 11.61
CA VAL A 738 -12.95 11.97 11.92
C VAL A 738 -12.41 13.13 12.78
N MET A 739 -12.46 14.32 12.16
CA MET A 739 -12.43 15.65 12.78
C MET A 739 -13.66 15.85 13.69
N LEU A 740 -13.63 15.26 14.88
CA LEU A 740 -14.46 15.71 15.98
C LEU A 740 -13.52 16.06 17.14
N PRO A 741 -13.83 17.08 17.97
CA PRO A 741 -13.21 17.19 19.28
C PRO A 741 -13.36 15.82 19.98
N PRO A 742 -12.38 15.38 20.80
CA PRO A 742 -12.36 14.03 21.35
C PRO A 742 -13.74 13.71 21.93
N LEU A 743 -14.43 12.73 21.34
CA LEU A 743 -15.76 12.31 21.79
C LEU A 743 -15.69 11.75 23.23
N GLY A 744 -14.49 11.35 23.67
CA GLY A 744 -14.18 10.96 25.02
C GLY A 744 -14.09 12.12 26.02
N ASP A 745 -13.88 11.72 27.27
CA ASP A 745 -13.81 12.61 28.41
C ASP A 745 -12.58 13.53 28.31
N SER A 746 -12.78 14.83 28.48
CA SER A 746 -11.70 15.81 28.38
C SER A 746 -11.95 17.04 29.22
N LEU A 747 -10.87 17.75 29.55
CA LEU A 747 -10.84 19.00 30.28
C LEU A 747 -9.78 19.91 29.67
N SER A 748 -10.14 21.15 29.35
CA SER A 748 -9.19 22.17 28.89
C SER A 748 -9.44 23.53 29.53
N LEU A 749 -8.34 24.23 29.81
CA LEU A 749 -8.34 25.66 30.11
C LEU A 749 -7.46 26.34 29.06
N GLU A 750 -8.05 27.24 28.30
CA GLU A 750 -7.43 27.91 27.16
C GLU A 750 -7.62 29.42 27.24
N LEU A 751 -6.65 30.17 26.74
CA LEU A 751 -6.81 31.57 26.39
C LEU A 751 -7.20 31.66 24.91
N GLN A 752 -8.27 32.40 24.61
CA GLN A 752 -8.76 32.67 23.27
C GLN A 752 -9.10 34.16 23.16
N ASP A 753 -8.44 34.90 22.26
CA ASP A 753 -8.56 36.36 22.16
C ASP A 753 -8.44 37.08 23.52
N GLY A 754 -7.44 36.68 24.32
CA GLY A 754 -7.13 37.28 25.61
C GLY A 754 -8.15 36.98 26.73
N ARG A 755 -9.09 36.05 26.49
CA ARG A 755 -10.11 35.62 27.46
C ARG A 755 -9.99 34.14 27.78
N LEU A 756 -10.24 33.78 29.03
CA LEU A 756 -10.19 32.38 29.46
C LEU A 756 -11.43 31.61 29.01
N VAL A 757 -11.22 30.39 28.53
CA VAL A 757 -12.24 29.45 28.13
C VAL A 757 -12.00 28.14 28.86
N LEU A 758 -12.96 27.74 29.71
CA LEU A 758 -13.01 26.41 30.31
C LEU A 758 -13.87 25.51 29.43
N ARG A 759 -13.36 24.35 29.05
CA ARG A 759 -14.12 23.30 28.34
C ARG A 759 -13.98 21.97 29.06
N TYR A 760 -15.05 21.20 29.10
CA TYR A 760 -14.96 19.80 29.51
C TYR A 760 -16.09 18.97 28.89
N ASN A 761 -15.80 17.69 28.69
CA ASN A 761 -16.75 16.67 28.23
C ASN A 761 -16.70 15.49 29.21
N LEU A 762 -17.88 14.99 29.59
CA LEU A 762 -18.07 13.85 30.48
C LEU A 762 -18.71 12.66 29.74
N GLY A 763 -18.64 12.66 28.40
CA GLY A 763 -19.16 11.63 27.51
C GLY A 763 -20.54 11.92 26.90
N SER A 764 -21.20 13.01 27.32
CA SER A 764 -22.54 13.42 26.83
C SER A 764 -22.54 14.74 26.04
N GLY A 765 -21.36 15.26 25.72
CA GLY A 765 -21.18 16.52 25.01
C GLY A 765 -20.44 17.57 25.84
N PHE A 766 -20.00 18.63 25.16
CA PHE A 766 -19.13 19.64 25.75
C PHE A 766 -19.90 20.69 26.56
N ALA A 767 -19.45 20.94 27.79
CA ALA A 767 -19.62 22.21 28.46
C ALA A 767 -18.54 23.19 27.99
N GLN A 768 -18.92 24.43 27.71
CA GLN A 768 -17.97 25.51 27.43
C GLN A 768 -18.37 26.77 28.18
N LEU A 769 -17.42 27.35 28.90
CA LEU A 769 -17.58 28.61 29.62
C LEU A 769 -16.52 29.59 29.15
N LEU A 770 -16.96 30.66 28.48
CA LEU A 770 -16.13 31.82 28.19
C LEU A 770 -16.19 32.78 29.38
N TYR A 771 -15.04 33.07 29.98
CA TYR A 771 -14.93 34.04 31.05
C TYR A 771 -15.24 35.45 30.53
N ASN A 772 -16.42 35.95 30.88
CA ASN A 772 -16.96 37.19 30.33
C ASN A 772 -16.51 38.39 31.19
N SER A 773 -15.23 38.78 31.06
CA SER A 773 -14.68 39.98 31.66
C SER A 773 -14.26 41.00 30.59
N SER A 774 -14.35 42.28 30.94
CA SER A 774 -13.79 43.38 30.13
C SER A 774 -12.26 43.43 30.21
N LYS A 775 -11.67 42.76 31.20
CA LYS A 775 -10.23 42.68 31.41
C LYS A 775 -9.64 41.58 30.54
N ARG A 776 -8.68 41.96 29.70
CA ARG A 776 -7.84 41.05 28.92
C ARG A 776 -6.77 40.43 29.83
N LEU A 777 -6.50 39.14 29.65
CA LEU A 777 -5.58 38.34 30.48
C LEU A 777 -4.24 38.03 29.78
N ASP A 778 -4.05 38.59 28.59
CA ASP A 778 -2.79 38.63 27.82
C ASP A 778 -1.97 39.91 28.09
N ASP A 779 -2.11 40.48 29.30
CA ASP A 779 -1.50 41.76 29.70
C ASP A 779 -0.07 41.64 30.27
N GLY A 780 0.48 40.42 30.29
CA GLY A 780 1.78 40.10 30.87
C GLY A 780 1.83 40.12 32.41
N GLN A 781 0.71 40.34 33.09
CA GLN A 781 0.61 40.31 34.56
C GLN A 781 0.24 38.92 35.06
N TRP A 782 0.39 38.71 36.37
CA TRP A 782 -0.03 37.48 37.02
C TRP A 782 -1.53 37.50 37.30
N HIS A 783 -2.22 36.46 36.84
CA HIS A 783 -3.61 36.17 37.17
C HIS A 783 -3.72 34.87 37.95
N THR A 784 -4.68 34.80 38.87
CA THR A 784 -5.00 33.58 39.61
C THR A 784 -6.27 32.98 39.03
N VAL A 785 -6.26 31.68 38.69
CA VAL A 785 -7.44 30.99 38.17
C VAL A 785 -7.80 29.86 39.11
N ARG A 786 -9.09 29.75 39.40
CA ARG A 786 -9.65 28.65 40.18
C ARG A 786 -10.76 27.98 39.37
N ILE A 787 -10.62 26.67 39.21
CA ILE A 787 -11.59 25.80 38.56
C ILE A 787 -12.10 24.84 39.64
N TYR A 788 -13.41 24.83 39.81
CA TYR A 788 -14.08 23.85 40.66
C TYR A 788 -15.15 23.14 39.85
N ARG A 789 -15.16 21.81 39.86
CA ARG A 789 -16.21 21.01 39.25
C ARG A 789 -16.77 20.06 40.29
N TYR A 790 -18.09 20.02 40.36
CA TYR A 790 -18.84 19.02 41.11
C TYR A 790 -19.88 18.40 40.19
N GLU A 791 -19.72 17.11 39.92
CA GLU A 791 -20.53 16.38 38.95
C GLU A 791 -20.58 17.10 37.60
N ARG A 792 -21.74 17.61 37.20
CA ARG A 792 -21.95 18.32 35.93
C ARG A 792 -21.70 19.82 36.02
N GLU A 793 -21.61 20.39 37.21
CA GLU A 793 -21.47 21.84 37.39
C GLU A 793 -19.98 22.21 37.45
N GLY A 794 -19.55 23.09 36.55
CA GLY A 794 -18.20 23.63 36.47
C GLY A 794 -18.21 25.13 36.78
N HIS A 795 -17.29 25.55 37.64
CA HIS A 795 -17.12 26.90 38.15
C HIS A 795 -15.74 27.41 37.74
N LEU A 796 -15.69 28.66 37.30
CA LEU A 796 -14.46 29.36 36.94
C LEU A 796 -14.46 30.74 37.61
N SER A 797 -13.42 31.04 38.38
CA SER A 797 -13.12 32.39 38.86
C SER A 797 -11.70 32.79 38.53
N VAL A 798 -11.53 34.10 38.29
CA VAL A 798 -10.25 34.71 37.94
C VAL A 798 -9.99 35.85 38.92
N ASP A 799 -8.78 35.90 39.46
CA ASP A 799 -8.36 36.86 40.48
C ASP A 799 -9.31 36.85 41.70
N ASP A 800 -9.96 37.99 41.97
CA ASP A 800 -10.95 38.19 43.03
C ASP A 800 -12.37 38.45 42.45
N ASP A 801 -12.60 38.12 41.18
CA ASP A 801 -13.87 38.31 40.48
C ASP A 801 -14.91 37.21 40.82
N GLU A 802 -16.18 37.45 40.47
CA GLU A 802 -17.28 36.51 40.72
C GLU A 802 -17.13 35.18 39.96
N GLU A 803 -17.62 34.11 40.58
CA GLU A 803 -17.64 32.77 39.99
C GLU A 803 -18.64 32.67 38.83
N ASN A 804 -18.17 32.18 37.70
CA ASN A 804 -18.99 31.88 36.53
C ASN A 804 -19.26 30.38 36.49
N VAL A 805 -20.49 29.98 36.17
CA VAL A 805 -20.95 28.58 36.22
C VAL A 805 -21.39 28.10 34.85
N VAL A 806 -21.07 26.85 34.52
CA VAL A 806 -21.56 26.12 33.36
C VAL A 806 -21.94 24.70 33.74
N VAL A 807 -22.96 24.13 33.11
CA VAL A 807 -23.40 22.76 33.35
C VAL A 807 -23.25 21.94 32.07
N SER A 808 -22.61 20.77 32.14
CA SER A 808 -22.51 19.87 30.99
C SER A 808 -23.85 19.25 30.60
N PRO A 809 -24.07 18.95 29.30
CA PRO A 809 -25.26 18.25 28.82
C PRO A 809 -25.28 16.77 29.23
N GLY A 810 -26.47 16.14 29.18
CA GLY A 810 -26.69 14.73 29.52
C GLY A 810 -26.65 14.42 31.02
N ASP A 811 -26.53 13.14 31.39
CA ASP A 811 -26.60 12.69 32.79
C ASP A 811 -25.27 12.17 33.35
N LEU A 812 -24.23 12.14 32.53
CA LEU A 812 -22.90 11.67 32.94
C LEU A 812 -22.19 12.72 33.80
N VAL A 813 -21.58 12.28 34.89
CA VAL A 813 -20.94 13.13 35.92
C VAL A 813 -19.43 12.89 36.05
N GLN A 814 -18.94 11.78 35.49
CA GLN A 814 -17.59 11.29 35.68
C GLN A 814 -16.68 11.81 34.56
N LEU A 815 -15.50 12.31 34.93
CA LEU A 815 -14.40 12.61 34.01
C LEU A 815 -13.38 11.47 34.07
N ASN A 816 -13.34 10.63 33.03
CA ASN A 816 -12.44 9.49 32.91
C ASN A 816 -11.24 9.81 32.03
N VAL A 817 -10.28 10.54 32.60
CA VAL A 817 -8.99 10.83 31.95
C VAL A 817 -7.90 10.04 32.64
N ASP A 818 -7.16 9.20 31.93
CA ASP A 818 -6.16 8.28 32.50
C ASP A 818 -4.77 8.42 31.88
N SER A 819 -4.62 9.28 30.86
CA SER A 819 -3.37 9.55 30.15
C SER A 819 -2.38 10.39 30.97
N ALA A 820 -2.62 11.70 31.08
CA ALA A 820 -1.82 12.65 31.81
C ALA A 820 -2.53 14.01 31.95
N LEU A 821 -2.12 14.77 32.96
CA LEU A 821 -2.37 16.21 33.05
C LEU A 821 -1.23 16.94 32.33
N TYR A 822 -1.59 17.87 31.45
CA TYR A 822 -0.63 18.73 30.76
C TYR A 822 -0.80 20.19 31.16
N ILE A 823 0.32 20.90 31.32
CA ILE A 823 0.38 22.32 31.65
C ILE A 823 1.17 23.09 30.59
N GLY A 824 0.63 24.24 30.17
CA GLY A 824 1.23 25.20 29.25
C GLY A 824 1.32 24.77 27.78
N GLY A 825 0.84 23.57 27.45
CA GLY A 825 0.86 22.97 26.12
C GLY A 825 0.62 21.48 26.24
N ARG A 826 0.85 20.71 25.17
CA ARG A 826 0.77 19.23 25.18
C ARG A 826 1.78 18.63 24.20
N GLU A 827 2.06 17.35 24.33
CA GLU A 827 3.09 16.62 23.57
C GLU A 827 2.82 16.60 22.05
N THR A 828 1.56 16.38 21.66
CA THR A 828 1.08 16.48 20.28
C THR A 828 0.66 17.91 19.93
N PHE A 829 1.63 18.81 19.96
CA PHE A 829 1.46 20.14 19.39
C PHE A 829 1.48 20.07 17.85
N ARG A 830 0.32 19.79 17.24
CA ARG A 830 0.16 19.87 15.78
C ARG A 830 0.19 21.35 15.40
N GLY A 831 1.20 21.74 14.62
CA GLY A 831 1.39 23.12 14.17
C GLY A 831 0.09 23.72 13.61
N SER A 832 -0.28 24.85 14.19
CA SER A 832 -1.42 25.71 13.87
C SER A 832 -1.69 25.86 12.37
N HIS A 833 -2.61 25.07 11.80
CA HIS A 833 -3.33 25.39 10.55
C HIS A 833 -4.79 24.89 10.53
N SER A 834 -5.17 23.94 11.40
CA SER A 834 -6.58 23.61 11.61
C SER A 834 -7.08 24.44 12.80
N GLY A 835 -7.93 25.43 12.55
CA GLY A 835 -8.39 26.45 13.51
C GLY A 835 -9.20 25.98 14.71
N TYR A 836 -8.93 24.78 15.24
CA TYR A 836 -9.69 24.14 16.33
C TYR A 836 -8.88 23.87 17.61
N MET A 837 -7.56 24.11 17.63
CA MET A 837 -6.72 23.92 18.83
C MET A 837 -5.82 25.12 19.08
N ALA A 838 -5.86 25.65 20.31
CA ALA A 838 -5.05 26.78 20.73
C ALA A 838 -3.54 26.43 20.68
N PRO A 839 -2.66 27.40 20.35
CA PRO A 839 -1.22 27.23 20.53
C PRO A 839 -0.89 26.88 21.99
N GLY A 840 0.31 26.38 22.31
CA GLY A 840 0.73 26.31 23.71
C GLY A 840 0.80 27.71 24.33
N LEU A 841 0.84 27.80 25.66
CA LEU A 841 1.04 29.05 26.39
C LEU A 841 2.40 29.66 26.02
N THR A 842 2.40 30.96 25.70
CA THR A 842 3.62 31.78 25.70
C THR A 842 3.60 32.67 26.94
N GLY A 843 4.32 32.26 27.97
CA GLY A 843 4.12 32.85 29.30
C GLY A 843 4.69 31.99 30.41
N CYS A 844 4.02 31.99 31.57
CA CYS A 844 4.41 31.16 32.71
C CYS A 844 3.23 30.66 33.52
N VAL A 845 3.49 29.60 34.29
CA VAL A 845 2.55 29.03 35.26
C VAL A 845 3.25 28.88 36.60
N ALA A 846 2.56 29.21 37.68
CA ALA A 846 3.02 29.07 39.07
C ALA A 846 1.91 28.48 39.95
N ASP A 847 2.27 28.03 41.15
CA ASP A 847 1.33 27.73 42.25
C ASP A 847 0.20 26.73 41.89
N LEU A 848 0.50 25.68 41.11
CA LEU A 848 -0.47 24.64 40.76
C LEU A 848 -0.86 23.80 41.99
N THR A 849 -2.15 23.79 42.31
CA THR A 849 -2.72 23.06 43.44
C THR A 849 -3.94 22.26 43.02
N LEU A 850 -4.00 20.99 43.42
CA LEU A 850 -5.07 20.04 43.13
C LEU A 850 -5.78 19.62 44.42
N ALA A 851 -7.08 19.31 44.33
CA ALA A 851 -7.91 18.83 45.44
C ALA A 851 -7.88 19.72 46.71
N THR A 852 -7.58 21.01 46.55
CA THR A 852 -7.42 22.06 47.59
C THR A 852 -6.14 22.02 48.42
N ASP A 853 -5.49 20.86 48.55
CA ASP A 853 -4.38 20.64 49.51
C ASP A 853 -3.08 20.12 48.88
N TYR A 854 -3.13 19.66 47.63
CA TYR A 854 -2.00 19.04 46.97
C TYR A 854 -1.27 20.03 46.06
N HIS A 855 -0.21 20.64 46.58
CA HIS A 855 0.68 21.52 45.80
C HIS A 855 1.59 20.70 44.89
N VAL A 856 1.48 20.93 43.58
CA VAL A 856 2.29 20.26 42.57
C VAL A 856 3.57 21.05 42.35
N ASP A 857 4.73 20.42 42.55
CA ASP A 857 6.01 20.99 42.11
C ASP A 857 6.10 20.84 40.59
N LEU A 858 5.98 21.98 39.90
CA LEU A 858 5.85 22.02 38.46
C LEU A 858 7.08 21.43 37.72
N ILE A 859 8.25 21.36 38.34
CA ILE A 859 9.46 20.85 37.68
C ILE A 859 9.79 19.45 38.17
N THR A 860 9.80 19.22 39.48
CA THR A 860 10.31 17.96 40.04
C THR A 860 9.32 16.81 39.97
N GLN A 861 8.01 17.10 39.92
CA GLN A 861 6.96 16.08 39.80
C GLN A 861 6.48 15.88 38.36
N ALA A 862 6.96 16.67 37.40
CA ALA A 862 6.65 16.46 35.99
C ALA A 862 7.31 15.17 35.50
N THR A 863 6.51 14.26 34.94
CA THR A 863 6.98 12.99 34.39
C THR A 863 7.72 13.18 33.06
N ALA A 864 7.34 14.21 32.31
CA ALA A 864 8.05 14.66 31.12
C ALA A 864 7.82 16.16 30.91
N GLY A 865 8.64 16.76 30.07
CA GLY A 865 8.44 18.14 29.66
C GLY A 865 9.35 18.52 28.52
N GLN A 866 9.04 19.64 27.88
CA GLN A 866 9.73 20.06 26.68
C GLN A 866 9.85 21.57 26.57
N ASN A 867 11.03 22.03 26.14
CA ASN A 867 11.34 23.45 25.93
C ASN A 867 10.96 24.33 27.14
N ILE A 868 11.15 23.80 28.35
CA ILE A 868 10.84 24.51 29.60
C ILE A 868 12.03 25.37 29.97
N ASP A 869 11.81 26.69 30.03
CA ASP A 869 12.77 27.64 30.60
C ASP A 869 12.16 28.25 31.87
N TYR A 870 12.75 29.35 32.34
CA TYR A 870 12.33 30.04 33.54
C TYR A 870 11.68 31.37 33.27
N CYS A 871 10.65 31.59 34.07
CA CYS A 871 9.86 32.78 34.20
C CYS A 871 10.57 33.83 35.08
#